data_AF-A0A969FVY1-F1
#
_entry.id   AF-A0A969FVY1-F1
#
_cell.length_a   1.000
_cell.length_b   1.000
_cell.length_c   1.000
_cell.angle_alpha   90.00
_cell.angle_beta   90.00
_cell.angle_gamma   90.00
#
_symmetry.space_group_name_H-M   'P 1'
#
loop_
_entity.id
_entity.type
_entity.pdbx_description
1 polymer ?
#
loop_
_entity_poly.entity_id
_entity_poly.type
_entity_poly.pdbx_seq_one_letter_code
_entity_poly.pdbx_strand_id
1 'polypeptide(L)'
;MQQGISLAMMIRMIRTVGIIGLLLMMVSCRPVQGQSPPHTTSRYAPDLDALLLEHGYQKNIIDIRGVRGLRASQTSYTTSIWSRDLDYAISGYSLVLDDMSVFRESIGLFLARTDEAGVVPEAIHSNWPEAQDYENRQSWDSMPNLIHAVYVYVAKTGDRDFYRTHRDTLQRVGMWIANLDQDGDGLPDNDIFPYGYYDSVTNGVMHTYALAKFYAAFHELADLERAIGQDGAGWEGRAAKLREGFHRPFNEGGYWPDDQDWPIAWRKADGRVVRVLETFGVFAALQSGLIAPLDGAHYQNLVRVLDTRFSDLTAGPSPMKLTLGGYEPDVRREVDPPVPLWMLDASAPWIVGLAAPGYARAGSPDHARTLLQAYGEMARMTDPPVIEFAAAADARYGPGNSGDGGRTWDSAAWFLALYGGHYGLTMTPAALVIAPHPYEYRLGDGVQHLRYQGSTLQLDLDARQMTYRVQADRQTPVILRPIGGAENLRVDGGEPVAEQEMVLEPGRVYVITTGDQVRQPSTEHDAPPFDGFFAVASLYDVWSRTDLPIERGIAGAQNRSWMWGTQPLTSGMHEPYAEGENGSRLVQYFDKSRMEVNHPDAPRDQWYVTNGRLVAEMIEGKIQVGDQAFIDREPADQAVAGDPAEDNPQAPTYRSFRPVAYPTNPAPAPDRRGEVVTTVLTRDGQTREDPALASYQVTLTNYNDQTGHNIPALFTSFFAQQGVVFERGVFGEGAVMDWMFVLGLPISEPYWARVRVGGIEKDVLMQAFERRILTYTPDNDPPWRVEMGNVGQHYLRWRY
;
A
#
# COMPACT_ATOMS: atom_id res chain seq x y z
N MET A 1 -57.89 -42.83 -11.58
CA MET A 1 -57.25 -44.12 -11.24
C MET A 1 -55.78 -43.97 -11.60
N GLN A 2 -54.80 -43.70 -10.72
CA GLN A 2 -54.59 -44.12 -9.31
C GLN A 2 -54.49 -45.64 -9.16
N GLN A 3 -53.56 -46.27 -8.41
CA GLN A 3 -52.38 -45.84 -7.59
C GLN A 3 -51.43 -47.08 -7.45
N GLY A 4 -50.20 -47.07 -6.90
CA GLY A 4 -49.35 -46.03 -6.29
C GLY A 4 -48.57 -46.58 -5.07
N ILE A 5 -47.35 -46.07 -4.76
CA ILE A 5 -46.52 -46.34 -3.53
C ILE A 5 -45.85 -47.75 -3.53
N SER A 6 -44.55 -48.05 -3.33
CA SER A 6 -43.34 -47.51 -2.65
C SER A 6 -43.01 -48.16 -1.28
N LEU A 7 -41.76 -48.63 -1.05
CA LEU A 7 -40.80 -48.21 0.03
C LEU A 7 -39.78 -49.31 0.53
N ALA A 8 -38.52 -48.88 0.74
CA ALA A 8 -37.50 -49.30 1.75
C ALA A 8 -36.68 -50.64 1.74
N MET A 9 -35.39 -50.49 2.17
CA MET A 9 -34.52 -51.41 2.97
C MET A 9 -33.95 -52.73 2.35
N MET A 10 -32.76 -53.26 2.70
CA MET A 10 -31.52 -52.71 3.33
C MET A 10 -30.34 -53.75 3.29
N ILE A 11 -29.08 -53.29 3.42
CA ILE A 11 -27.92 -53.96 4.12
C ILE A 11 -27.15 -55.19 3.51
N ARG A 12 -25.81 -55.00 3.35
CA ARG A 12 -24.65 -55.95 3.48
C ARG A 12 -24.51 -57.20 2.55
N MET A 13 -23.34 -57.87 2.37
CA MET A 13 -21.86 -57.59 2.40
C MET A 13 -21.08 -58.92 2.09
N ILE A 14 -19.74 -58.91 1.91
CA ILE A 14 -18.79 -60.07 2.04
C ILE A 14 -18.85 -61.15 0.91
N ARG A 15 -17.77 -61.75 0.35
CA ARG A 15 -16.28 -61.56 0.34
C ARG A 15 -15.60 -62.41 -0.78
N THR A 16 -14.41 -62.00 -1.26
CA THR A 16 -13.21 -62.75 -1.82
C THR A 16 -13.41 -63.99 -2.73
N VAL A 17 -12.61 -64.35 -3.77
CA VAL A 17 -11.19 -64.17 -4.21
C VAL A 17 -11.14 -64.33 -5.76
N GLY A 18 -10.19 -63.90 -6.61
CA GLY A 18 -8.96 -63.09 -6.47
C GLY A 18 -7.71 -63.69 -7.17
N ILE A 19 -7.38 -63.33 -8.43
CA ILE A 19 -6.21 -63.83 -9.20
C ILE A 19 -5.49 -62.69 -9.97
N ILE A 20 -4.20 -62.89 -10.29
CA ILE A 20 -3.23 -61.91 -10.83
C ILE A 20 -3.29 -61.79 -12.37
N GLY A 21 -3.10 -60.58 -12.91
CA GLY A 21 -2.94 -60.33 -14.35
C GLY A 21 -2.34 -58.95 -14.67
N LEU A 22 -1.36 -58.89 -15.56
CA LEU A 22 -0.60 -57.69 -15.97
C LEU A 22 -1.29 -56.98 -17.17
N LEU A 23 -1.48 -55.65 -17.14
CA LEU A 23 -1.15 -54.67 -18.22
C LEU A 23 -1.75 -53.26 -18.02
N LEU A 24 -1.08 -52.27 -18.64
CA LEU A 24 -1.48 -50.87 -18.96
C LEU A 24 -2.16 -50.01 -17.88
N MET A 25 -1.43 -48.99 -17.41
CA MET A 25 -2.03 -47.72 -16.99
C MET A 25 -2.55 -46.96 -18.22
N MET A 26 -3.86 -46.96 -18.46
CA MET A 26 -4.50 -45.89 -19.23
C MET A 26 -4.90 -44.77 -18.26
N VAL A 27 -4.06 -43.73 -18.17
CA VAL A 27 -4.42 -42.50 -17.45
C VAL A 27 -5.60 -41.86 -18.19
N SER A 28 -6.79 -42.07 -17.64
CA SER A 28 -8.04 -41.57 -18.21
C SER A 28 -8.19 -40.09 -17.87
N CYS A 29 -7.59 -39.23 -18.67
CA CYS A 29 -7.80 -37.78 -18.62
C CYS A 29 -9.27 -37.45 -18.91
N ARG A 30 -10.11 -37.47 -17.87
CA ARG A 30 -11.34 -36.68 -17.86
C ARG A 30 -10.91 -35.22 -17.76
N PRO A 31 -11.34 -34.32 -18.67
CA PRO A 31 -11.23 -32.91 -18.40
C PRO A 31 -12.09 -32.61 -17.17
N VAL A 32 -11.47 -32.10 -16.10
CA VAL A 32 -12.23 -31.36 -15.10
C VAL A 32 -12.79 -30.16 -15.84
N GLN A 33 -14.12 -30.05 -15.93
CA GLN A 33 -14.74 -28.81 -16.37
C GLN A 33 -14.42 -27.76 -15.32
N GLY A 34 -13.44 -26.91 -15.62
CA GLY A 34 -13.04 -25.83 -14.73
C GLY A 34 -14.23 -24.91 -14.52
N GLN A 35 -14.78 -24.92 -13.31
CA GLN A 35 -15.55 -23.78 -12.83
C GLN A 35 -14.57 -22.61 -12.79
N SER A 36 -14.92 -21.50 -13.45
CA SER A 36 -14.24 -20.23 -13.21
C SER A 36 -14.30 -19.93 -11.70
N PRO A 37 -13.24 -19.36 -11.09
CA PRO A 37 -13.32 -18.94 -9.70
C PRO A 37 -14.53 -17.98 -9.53
N PRO A 38 -15.34 -18.14 -8.47
CA PRO A 38 -16.67 -17.54 -8.40
C PRO A 38 -16.66 -16.03 -8.11
N HIS A 39 -15.49 -15.46 -7.84
CA HIS A 39 -15.29 -14.06 -7.43
C HIS A 39 -14.05 -13.50 -8.14
N THR A 40 -14.02 -12.19 -8.30
CA THR A 40 -12.83 -11.44 -8.68
C THR A 40 -11.77 -11.57 -7.58
N THR A 41 -10.49 -11.64 -7.94
CA THR A 41 -9.38 -11.78 -6.97
C THR A 41 -8.23 -10.82 -7.22
N SER A 42 -7.60 -10.38 -6.13
CA SER A 42 -6.38 -9.57 -6.13
C SER A 42 -5.13 -10.44 -5.96
N ARG A 43 -3.97 -9.89 -6.33
CA ARG A 43 -2.66 -10.42 -5.89
C ARG A 43 -2.18 -9.81 -4.57
N TYR A 44 -2.83 -8.76 -4.09
CA TYR A 44 -2.45 -7.99 -2.90
C TYR A 44 -2.60 -8.79 -1.60
N ALA A 45 -3.79 -9.33 -1.30
CA ALA A 45 -4.01 -10.13 -0.08
C ALA A 45 -5.19 -11.13 -0.22
N PRO A 46 -5.08 -12.13 -1.12
CA PRO A 46 -6.19 -13.06 -1.42
C PRO A 46 -6.74 -13.81 -0.19
N ASP A 47 -5.90 -14.11 0.82
CA ASP A 47 -6.35 -14.76 2.06
C ASP A 47 -7.24 -13.83 2.92
N LEU A 48 -7.01 -12.52 2.87
CA LEU A 48 -7.81 -11.52 3.59
C LEU A 48 -9.09 -11.19 2.80
N ASP A 49 -9.01 -11.12 1.47
CA ASP A 49 -10.18 -11.04 0.60
C ASP A 49 -11.14 -12.21 0.90
N ALA A 50 -10.63 -13.44 1.03
CA ALA A 50 -11.42 -14.62 1.37
C ALA A 50 -12.05 -14.54 2.78
N LEU A 51 -11.28 -14.16 3.79
CA LEU A 51 -11.76 -14.02 5.18
C LEU A 51 -12.92 -13.02 5.29
N LEU A 52 -12.80 -11.87 4.63
CA LEU A 52 -13.77 -10.78 4.66
C LEU A 52 -14.99 -11.03 3.76
N LEU A 53 -14.86 -11.86 2.72
CA LEU A 53 -16.00 -12.39 1.98
C LEU A 53 -16.78 -13.43 2.78
N GLU A 54 -16.10 -14.36 3.49
CA GLU A 54 -16.79 -15.36 4.32
C GLU A 54 -17.51 -14.70 5.51
N HIS A 55 -16.82 -13.87 6.30
CA HIS A 55 -17.39 -13.30 7.52
C HIS A 55 -18.22 -12.03 7.28
N GLY A 56 -17.79 -11.12 6.39
CA GLY A 56 -18.52 -9.88 6.16
C GLY A 56 -19.72 -10.03 5.23
N TYR A 57 -19.63 -10.86 4.18
CA TYR A 57 -20.73 -11.08 3.23
C TYR A 57 -21.49 -12.37 3.49
N GLN A 58 -20.87 -13.54 3.30
CA GLN A 58 -21.58 -14.82 3.27
C GLN A 58 -22.31 -15.15 4.59
N LYS A 59 -21.65 -14.94 5.74
CA LYS A 59 -22.23 -15.13 7.09
C LYS A 59 -23.24 -14.03 7.50
N ASN A 60 -23.51 -13.04 6.65
CA ASN A 60 -24.50 -12.00 6.87
C ASN A 60 -25.72 -12.05 5.93
N ILE A 61 -25.79 -13.01 5.00
CA ILE A 61 -26.99 -13.25 4.21
C ILE A 61 -28.06 -13.88 5.11
N ILE A 62 -29.23 -13.23 5.25
CA ILE A 62 -30.39 -13.71 6.01
C ILE A 62 -31.68 -13.67 5.18
N ASP A 63 -32.70 -14.39 5.63
CA ASP A 63 -34.05 -14.30 5.07
C ASP A 63 -34.82 -13.12 5.70
N ILE A 64 -35.31 -12.23 4.84
CA ILE A 64 -36.27 -11.17 5.17
C ILE A 64 -37.60 -11.52 4.48
N ARG A 65 -38.38 -12.40 5.13
CA ARG A 65 -39.75 -12.78 4.73
C ARG A 65 -39.81 -13.43 3.33
N GLY A 66 -38.87 -14.33 3.01
CA GLY A 66 -38.78 -15.05 1.74
C GLY A 66 -37.93 -14.37 0.66
N VAL A 67 -37.19 -13.32 1.02
CA VAL A 67 -36.28 -12.55 0.15
C VAL A 67 -34.93 -12.43 0.86
N ARG A 68 -33.80 -12.53 0.14
CA ARG A 68 -32.48 -12.44 0.79
C ARG A 68 -32.13 -10.98 1.10
N GLY A 69 -31.68 -10.75 2.33
CA GLY A 69 -31.15 -9.47 2.79
C GLY A 69 -29.77 -9.63 3.41
N LEU A 70 -28.98 -8.56 3.43
CA LEU A 70 -27.65 -8.53 4.03
C LEU A 70 -27.73 -7.80 5.38
N ARG A 71 -27.56 -8.54 6.49
CA ARG A 71 -27.67 -7.97 7.84
C ARG A 71 -26.45 -7.13 8.20
N ALA A 72 -26.69 -6.16 9.08
CA ALA A 72 -25.65 -5.25 9.58
C ALA A 72 -24.52 -5.97 10.35
N SER A 73 -24.86 -6.82 11.32
CA SER A 73 -23.92 -7.45 12.26
C SER A 73 -24.23 -8.95 12.49
N GLN A 74 -23.18 -9.75 12.68
CA GLN A 74 -23.30 -11.14 13.13
C GLN A 74 -23.75 -11.28 14.59
N THR A 75 -23.48 -10.27 15.44
CA THR A 75 -23.74 -10.33 16.89
C THR A 75 -25.01 -9.59 17.31
N SER A 76 -25.19 -8.36 16.81
CA SER A 76 -26.13 -7.39 17.40
C SER A 76 -27.39 -7.18 16.56
N TYR A 77 -27.25 -7.10 15.24
CA TYR A 77 -28.33 -6.80 14.30
C TYR A 77 -28.82 -8.06 13.54
N THR A 78 -28.99 -9.15 14.29
CA THR A 78 -29.09 -10.52 13.73
C THR A 78 -30.32 -10.81 12.88
N THR A 79 -31.34 -9.94 12.91
CA THR A 79 -32.67 -10.12 12.28
C THR A 79 -33.10 -8.92 11.42
N SER A 80 -32.20 -7.99 11.11
CA SER A 80 -32.50 -6.73 10.43
C SER A 80 -31.51 -6.40 9.30
N ILE A 81 -32.03 -5.79 8.24
CA ILE A 81 -31.23 -5.12 7.20
C ILE A 81 -31.39 -3.60 7.35
N TRP A 82 -30.35 -2.85 7.01
CA TRP A 82 -30.25 -1.40 7.23
C TRP A 82 -29.83 -0.69 5.94
N SER A 83 -30.42 0.47 5.64
CA SER A 83 -30.26 1.13 4.33
C SER A 83 -28.85 1.67 4.10
N ARG A 84 -28.22 2.22 5.15
CA ARG A 84 -26.83 2.70 5.14
C ARG A 84 -25.85 1.53 4.98
N ASP A 85 -26.06 0.50 5.77
CA ASP A 85 -25.12 -0.61 5.87
C ASP A 85 -25.15 -1.47 4.58
N LEU A 86 -26.31 -1.56 3.93
CA LEU A 86 -26.49 -2.08 2.58
C LEU A 86 -25.67 -1.29 1.54
N ASP A 87 -25.68 0.04 1.64
CA ASP A 87 -24.98 0.92 0.70
C ASP A 87 -23.45 0.80 0.84
N TYR A 88 -22.93 0.97 2.06
CA TYR A 88 -21.50 0.84 2.31
C TYR A 88 -21.00 -0.59 1.98
N ALA A 89 -21.83 -1.61 2.21
CA ALA A 89 -21.54 -2.97 1.79
C ALA A 89 -21.49 -3.12 0.27
N ILE A 90 -22.45 -2.56 -0.49
CA ILE A 90 -22.42 -2.70 -1.96
C ILE A 90 -21.26 -1.92 -2.59
N SER A 91 -20.92 -0.73 -2.08
CA SER A 91 -19.77 0.06 -2.58
C SER A 91 -18.45 -0.73 -2.54
N GLY A 92 -18.23 -1.55 -1.51
CA GLY A 92 -17.08 -2.45 -1.43
C GLY A 92 -17.27 -3.76 -2.20
N TYR A 93 -18.34 -4.51 -1.91
CA TYR A 93 -18.52 -5.86 -2.44
C TYR A 93 -18.83 -5.91 -3.94
N SER A 94 -19.35 -4.84 -4.56
CA SER A 94 -19.52 -4.78 -6.02
C SER A 94 -18.19 -4.91 -6.77
N LEU A 95 -17.06 -4.54 -6.15
CA LEU A 95 -15.74 -4.65 -6.78
C LEU A 95 -15.26 -6.11 -6.88
N VAL A 96 -15.74 -7.01 -6.00
CA VAL A 96 -15.28 -8.41 -5.92
C VAL A 96 -16.30 -9.49 -6.28
N LEU A 97 -17.60 -9.23 -6.13
CA LEU A 97 -18.64 -10.23 -6.40
C LEU A 97 -18.94 -10.40 -7.90
N ASP A 98 -19.43 -11.59 -8.26
CA ASP A 98 -20.03 -11.91 -9.56
C ASP A 98 -21.57 -11.83 -9.43
N ASP A 99 -22.13 -12.60 -8.50
CA ASP A 99 -23.56 -12.58 -8.18
C ASP A 99 -23.95 -11.41 -7.26
N MET A 100 -24.63 -10.41 -7.85
CA MET A 100 -25.22 -9.27 -7.15
C MET A 100 -26.69 -9.48 -6.73
N SER A 101 -27.23 -10.69 -6.82
CA SER A 101 -28.67 -10.95 -6.61
C SER A 101 -29.17 -10.67 -5.19
N VAL A 102 -28.34 -10.92 -4.15
CA VAL A 102 -28.68 -10.54 -2.76
C VAL A 102 -28.82 -9.02 -2.62
N PHE A 103 -27.91 -8.26 -3.25
CA PHE A 103 -28.00 -6.80 -3.27
C PHE A 103 -29.24 -6.32 -4.03
N ARG A 104 -29.55 -6.90 -5.21
CA ARG A 104 -30.77 -6.60 -5.97
C ARG A 104 -32.05 -6.83 -5.16
N GLU A 105 -32.11 -7.96 -4.45
CA GLU A 105 -33.22 -8.32 -3.56
C GLU A 105 -33.33 -7.36 -2.38
N SER A 106 -32.23 -7.08 -1.68
CA SER A 106 -32.19 -6.17 -0.53
C SER A 106 -32.53 -4.73 -0.89
N ILE A 107 -32.03 -4.21 -2.02
CA ILE A 107 -32.40 -2.88 -2.55
C ILE A 107 -33.89 -2.83 -2.89
N GLY A 108 -34.43 -3.90 -3.49
CA GLY A 108 -35.86 -4.02 -3.79
C GLY A 108 -36.76 -3.93 -2.55
N LEU A 109 -36.32 -4.46 -1.41
CA LEU A 109 -37.07 -4.38 -0.13
C LEU A 109 -37.20 -2.95 0.41
N PHE A 110 -36.18 -2.10 0.23
CA PHE A 110 -36.21 -0.69 0.59
C PHE A 110 -36.99 0.16 -0.43
N LEU A 111 -36.79 -0.07 -1.74
CA LEU A 111 -37.55 0.62 -2.81
C LEU A 111 -39.06 0.38 -2.71
N ALA A 112 -39.48 -0.80 -2.23
CA ALA A 112 -40.88 -1.15 -1.99
C ALA A 112 -41.48 -0.52 -0.71
N ARG A 113 -40.66 0.06 0.18
CA ARG A 113 -41.08 0.70 1.45
C ARG A 113 -40.78 2.21 1.52
N THR A 114 -40.16 2.75 0.48
CA THR A 114 -40.03 4.20 0.27
C THR A 114 -41.42 4.79 -0.01
N ASP A 115 -41.79 5.89 0.64
CA ASP A 115 -43.15 6.43 0.55
C ASP A 115 -43.37 7.42 -0.63
N GLU A 116 -44.50 8.12 -0.56
CA GLU A 116 -44.90 9.19 -1.48
C GLU A 116 -44.11 10.49 -1.27
N ALA A 117 -43.50 10.70 -0.10
CA ALA A 117 -42.64 11.85 0.21
C ALA A 117 -41.16 11.62 -0.16
N GLY A 118 -40.79 10.39 -0.53
CA GLY A 118 -39.41 9.99 -0.84
C GLY A 118 -38.60 9.53 0.37
N VAL A 119 -39.24 9.34 1.54
CA VAL A 119 -38.57 8.89 2.77
C VAL A 119 -38.37 7.37 2.71
N VAL A 120 -37.11 6.97 2.84
CA VAL A 120 -36.65 5.58 2.91
C VAL A 120 -36.65 5.13 4.38
N PRO A 121 -37.15 3.93 4.74
CA PRO A 121 -37.00 3.42 6.10
C PRO A 121 -35.54 3.08 6.41
N GLU A 122 -35.11 3.35 7.64
CA GLU A 122 -33.74 3.12 8.10
C GLU A 122 -33.38 1.62 8.12
N ALA A 123 -34.33 0.82 8.61
CA ALA A 123 -34.17 -0.62 8.81
C ALA A 123 -35.44 -1.40 8.44
N ILE A 124 -35.28 -2.68 8.11
CA ILE A 124 -36.37 -3.64 7.87
C ILE A 124 -36.07 -4.90 8.69
N HIS A 125 -37.01 -5.28 9.56
CA HIS A 125 -36.82 -6.35 10.55
C HIS A 125 -37.61 -7.60 10.16
N SER A 126 -36.96 -8.76 9.99
CA SER A 126 -37.63 -9.98 9.50
C SER A 126 -38.82 -10.42 10.37
N ASN A 127 -38.78 -10.09 11.66
CA ASN A 127 -39.73 -10.48 12.70
C ASN A 127 -40.77 -9.40 13.09
N TRP A 128 -40.75 -8.20 12.50
CA TRP A 128 -41.73 -7.14 12.80
C TRP A 128 -42.94 -7.17 11.84
N PRO A 129 -44.10 -6.61 12.22
CA PRO A 129 -45.21 -6.36 11.30
C PRO A 129 -44.85 -5.31 10.24
N GLU A 130 -45.41 -5.43 9.03
CA GLU A 130 -45.17 -4.46 7.93
C GLU A 130 -45.56 -3.02 8.28
N ALA A 131 -46.54 -2.82 9.15
CA ALA A 131 -46.92 -1.50 9.64
C ALA A 131 -45.90 -0.88 10.62
N GLN A 132 -44.99 -1.67 11.20
CA GLN A 132 -43.94 -1.19 12.11
C GLN A 132 -42.56 -1.07 11.43
N ASP A 133 -42.37 -1.66 10.25
CA ASP A 133 -41.27 -1.28 9.33
C ASP A 133 -41.29 0.24 8.98
N TYR A 134 -42.40 0.93 9.27
CA TYR A 134 -42.60 2.37 9.05
C TYR A 134 -42.10 3.27 10.19
N GLU A 135 -41.96 2.77 11.42
CA GLU A 135 -41.71 3.64 12.59
C GLU A 135 -40.25 4.13 12.68
N ASN A 136 -39.30 3.42 12.07
CA ASN A 136 -37.88 3.78 12.11
C ASN A 136 -37.45 4.59 10.86
N ARG A 137 -37.74 5.89 10.91
CA ARG A 137 -37.53 6.88 9.83
C ARG A 137 -36.94 8.19 10.36
N GLN A 138 -35.90 8.08 11.19
CA GLN A 138 -35.26 9.23 11.85
C GLN A 138 -33.83 9.51 11.33
N SER A 139 -33.39 8.74 10.34
CA SER A 139 -32.13 8.85 9.63
C SER A 139 -32.29 9.68 8.35
N TRP A 140 -31.43 10.68 8.13
CA TRP A 140 -31.43 11.43 6.85
C TRP A 140 -30.62 10.73 5.75
N ASP A 141 -29.64 9.90 6.13
CA ASP A 141 -28.67 9.29 5.22
C ASP A 141 -29.25 8.13 4.39
N SER A 142 -30.34 7.51 4.87
CA SER A 142 -31.10 6.46 4.17
C SER A 142 -31.53 6.84 2.75
N MET A 143 -31.79 8.12 2.49
CA MET A 143 -32.20 8.63 1.18
C MET A 143 -31.06 8.61 0.15
N PRO A 144 -29.92 9.32 0.33
CA PRO A 144 -28.79 9.22 -0.60
C PRO A 144 -28.14 7.83 -0.61
N ASN A 145 -28.17 7.08 0.50
CA ASN A 145 -27.66 5.70 0.53
C ASN A 145 -28.48 4.76 -0.37
N LEU A 146 -29.81 4.91 -0.49
CA LEU A 146 -30.59 4.11 -1.42
C LEU A 146 -30.34 4.48 -2.89
N ILE A 147 -30.03 5.75 -3.19
CA ILE A 147 -29.63 6.20 -4.53
C ILE A 147 -28.28 5.57 -4.91
N HIS A 148 -27.27 5.68 -4.03
CA HIS A 148 -25.93 5.12 -4.29
C HIS A 148 -25.98 3.59 -4.45
N ALA A 149 -26.76 2.88 -3.63
CA ALA A 149 -26.90 1.43 -3.76
C ALA A 149 -27.53 1.01 -5.10
N VAL A 150 -28.53 1.75 -5.60
CA VAL A 150 -29.10 1.53 -6.94
C VAL A 150 -28.09 1.87 -8.04
N TYR A 151 -27.36 2.99 -7.91
CA TYR A 151 -26.33 3.41 -8.86
C TYR A 151 -25.23 2.34 -8.98
N VAL A 152 -24.65 1.89 -7.87
CA VAL A 152 -23.59 0.86 -7.83
C VAL A 152 -24.10 -0.46 -8.41
N TYR A 153 -25.33 -0.87 -8.09
CA TYR A 153 -25.93 -2.07 -8.68
C TYR A 153 -26.06 -1.98 -10.21
N VAL A 154 -26.57 -0.87 -10.74
CA VAL A 154 -26.75 -0.66 -12.18
C VAL A 154 -25.40 -0.51 -12.89
N ALA A 155 -24.44 0.19 -12.30
CA ALA A 155 -23.08 0.34 -12.82
C ALA A 155 -22.37 -1.01 -12.95
N LYS A 156 -22.41 -1.84 -11.89
CA LYS A 156 -21.82 -3.18 -11.84
C LYS A 156 -22.45 -4.14 -12.86
N THR A 157 -23.79 -4.18 -12.93
CA THR A 157 -24.51 -5.23 -13.66
C THR A 157 -24.95 -4.84 -15.07
N GLY A 158 -25.15 -3.56 -15.33
CA GLY A 158 -25.78 -3.06 -16.55
C GLY A 158 -27.31 -3.20 -16.59
N ASP A 159 -27.97 -3.62 -15.49
CA ASP A 159 -29.43 -3.78 -15.38
C ASP A 159 -30.16 -2.43 -15.34
N ARG A 160 -30.18 -1.79 -16.51
CA ARG A 160 -30.88 -0.52 -16.78
C ARG A 160 -32.40 -0.66 -16.66
N ASP A 161 -32.95 -1.87 -16.80
CA ASP A 161 -34.38 -2.12 -16.69
C ASP A 161 -34.84 -2.17 -15.22
N PHE A 162 -33.97 -2.57 -14.28
CA PHE A 162 -34.20 -2.35 -12.84
C PHE A 162 -34.33 -0.87 -12.51
N TYR A 163 -33.44 0.00 -13.01
CA TYR A 163 -33.60 1.44 -12.83
C TYR A 163 -34.88 1.96 -13.48
N ARG A 164 -35.19 1.61 -14.74
CA ARG A 164 -36.47 2.00 -15.39
C ARG A 164 -37.70 1.60 -14.58
N THR A 165 -37.67 0.42 -13.94
CA THR A 165 -38.78 -0.11 -13.14
C THR A 165 -38.98 0.67 -11.83
N HIS A 166 -37.90 1.21 -11.25
CA HIS A 166 -37.93 1.89 -9.94
C HIS A 166 -37.70 3.40 -10.01
N ARG A 167 -37.45 3.94 -11.21
CA ARG A 167 -37.10 5.34 -11.50
C ARG A 167 -37.94 6.33 -10.70
N ASP A 168 -39.26 6.24 -10.80
CA ASP A 168 -40.15 7.23 -10.19
C ASP A 168 -40.07 7.22 -8.65
N THR A 169 -39.62 6.13 -8.02
CA THR A 169 -39.27 6.11 -6.59
C THR A 169 -37.93 6.81 -6.33
N LEU A 170 -36.86 6.50 -7.09
CA LEU A 170 -35.58 7.20 -6.92
C LEU A 170 -35.68 8.71 -7.21
N GLN A 171 -36.49 9.12 -8.18
CA GLN A 171 -36.75 10.53 -8.46
C GLN A 171 -37.49 11.22 -7.30
N ARG A 172 -38.37 10.51 -6.54
CA ARG A 172 -38.93 11.04 -5.28
C ARG A 172 -37.88 11.13 -4.16
N VAL A 173 -37.01 10.13 -4.01
CA VAL A 173 -35.90 10.16 -3.03
C VAL A 173 -34.95 11.33 -3.32
N GLY A 174 -34.58 11.53 -4.59
CA GLY A 174 -33.78 12.69 -5.01
C GLY A 174 -34.50 14.02 -4.76
N MET A 175 -35.82 14.06 -4.96
CA MET A 175 -36.60 15.27 -4.70
C MET A 175 -36.78 15.55 -3.20
N TRP A 176 -36.79 14.52 -2.35
CA TRP A 176 -36.72 14.70 -0.89
C TRP A 176 -35.44 15.44 -0.49
N ILE A 177 -34.28 15.01 -0.98
CA ILE A 177 -32.99 15.70 -0.76
C ILE A 177 -33.06 17.13 -1.30
N ALA A 178 -33.61 17.29 -2.51
CA ALA A 178 -33.68 18.57 -3.21
C ALA A 178 -34.69 19.58 -2.64
N ASN A 179 -35.53 19.17 -1.69
CA ASN A 179 -36.48 20.02 -0.96
C ASN A 179 -35.94 20.47 0.42
N LEU A 180 -34.71 20.08 0.78
CA LEU A 180 -34.00 20.59 1.96
C LEU A 180 -33.52 22.04 1.75
N ASP A 181 -33.21 22.37 0.49
CA ASP A 181 -32.95 23.69 -0.09
C ASP A 181 -34.29 24.41 -0.33
N GLN A 182 -34.67 25.34 0.57
CA GLN A 182 -35.95 26.03 0.56
C GLN A 182 -35.84 27.47 0.01
N ASP A 183 -34.72 28.16 0.27
CA ASP A 183 -34.46 29.49 -0.27
C ASP A 183 -33.88 29.47 -1.70
N GLY A 184 -33.31 28.33 -2.11
CA GLY A 184 -32.76 28.09 -3.44
C GLY A 184 -31.24 28.31 -3.54
N ASP A 185 -30.51 28.48 -2.44
CA ASP A 185 -29.06 28.68 -2.43
C ASP A 185 -28.24 27.39 -2.66
N GLY A 186 -28.88 26.21 -2.53
CA GLY A 186 -28.28 24.88 -2.70
C GLY A 186 -27.93 24.12 -1.42
N LEU A 187 -28.09 24.72 -0.23
CA LEU A 187 -27.81 24.10 1.06
C LEU A 187 -29.10 23.72 1.83
N PRO A 188 -29.07 22.71 2.73
CA PRO A 188 -30.17 22.42 3.63
C PRO A 188 -30.42 23.54 4.65
N ASP A 189 -31.61 24.14 4.62
CA ASP A 189 -31.99 25.27 5.48
C ASP A 189 -32.27 24.89 6.95
N ASN A 190 -32.66 23.64 7.20
CA ASN A 190 -33.15 23.19 8.51
C ASN A 190 -32.52 21.86 8.92
N ASP A 191 -31.98 21.80 10.14
CA ASP A 191 -31.42 20.60 10.77
C ASP A 191 -32.54 19.60 11.16
N ILE A 192 -33.08 18.91 10.17
CA ILE A 192 -34.07 17.83 10.33
C ILE A 192 -33.39 16.46 10.41
N PHE A 193 -34.06 15.51 11.07
CA PHE A 193 -33.60 14.13 11.30
C PHE A 193 -32.20 14.09 11.96
N PRO A 194 -32.11 14.15 13.31
CA PRO A 194 -30.85 14.39 14.01
C PRO A 194 -29.88 13.19 14.05
N TYR A 195 -30.10 12.16 13.21
CA TYR A 195 -29.27 10.96 13.13
C TYR A 195 -28.88 10.67 11.67
N GLY A 196 -27.66 10.17 11.49
CA GLY A 196 -27.07 9.79 10.21
C GLY A 196 -25.99 8.73 10.42
N TYR A 197 -24.81 8.91 9.83
CA TYR A 197 -23.79 7.85 9.80
C TYR A 197 -23.24 7.45 11.17
N TYR A 198 -23.17 8.40 12.12
CA TYR A 198 -22.62 8.15 13.45
C TYR A 198 -23.65 8.25 14.56
N ASP A 199 -24.26 7.11 14.88
CA ASP A 199 -25.34 6.92 15.85
C ASP A 199 -25.05 7.39 17.29
N SER A 200 -23.81 7.76 17.62
CA SER A 200 -23.41 8.25 18.94
C SER A 200 -23.60 9.77 19.13
N VAL A 201 -23.80 10.53 18.05
CA VAL A 201 -23.92 12.01 18.07
C VAL A 201 -25.17 12.51 17.33
N THR A 202 -25.67 13.68 17.70
CA THR A 202 -26.75 14.37 16.98
C THR A 202 -26.20 15.02 15.70
N ASN A 203 -26.42 14.38 14.56
CA ASN A 203 -25.94 14.78 13.23
C ASN A 203 -27.08 14.74 12.20
N GLY A 204 -27.49 15.90 11.69
CA GLY A 204 -28.56 16.03 10.69
C GLY A 204 -28.06 16.45 9.30
N VAL A 205 -28.98 16.91 8.46
CA VAL A 205 -28.73 17.22 7.03
C VAL A 205 -27.71 18.33 6.77
N MET A 206 -27.43 19.22 7.73
CA MET A 206 -26.52 20.37 7.58
C MET A 206 -25.03 20.00 7.78
N HIS A 207 -24.63 18.80 7.36
CA HIS A 207 -23.34 18.18 7.68
C HIS A 207 -22.48 17.96 6.44
N THR A 208 -21.17 18.18 6.54
CA THR A 208 -20.22 17.95 5.42
C THR A 208 -20.32 16.54 4.83
N TYR A 209 -20.52 15.50 5.66
CA TYR A 209 -20.82 14.14 5.18
C TYR A 209 -22.15 14.06 4.40
N ALA A 210 -23.20 14.71 4.90
CA ALA A 210 -24.50 14.77 4.23
C ALA A 210 -24.41 15.50 2.88
N LEU A 211 -23.78 16.66 2.85
CA LEU A 211 -23.56 17.43 1.62
C LEU A 211 -22.74 16.65 0.59
N ALA A 212 -21.72 15.91 1.01
CA ALA A 212 -20.96 15.02 0.12
C ALA A 212 -21.84 13.91 -0.48
N LYS A 213 -22.70 13.26 0.32
CA LYS A 213 -23.62 12.22 -0.14
C LYS A 213 -24.77 12.77 -0.99
N PHE A 214 -25.25 13.99 -0.74
CA PHE A 214 -26.25 14.67 -1.57
C PHE A 214 -25.66 15.10 -2.92
N TYR A 215 -24.44 15.64 -2.92
CA TYR A 215 -23.69 16.00 -4.13
C TYR A 215 -23.44 14.78 -5.02
N ALA A 216 -23.01 13.66 -4.43
CA ALA A 216 -22.88 12.38 -5.12
C ALA A 216 -24.23 11.88 -5.68
N ALA A 217 -25.27 11.80 -4.84
CA ALA A 217 -26.59 11.30 -5.22
C ALA A 217 -27.23 12.10 -6.38
N PHE A 218 -26.98 13.40 -6.49
CA PHE A 218 -27.43 14.20 -7.63
C PHE A 218 -26.70 13.83 -8.94
N HIS A 219 -25.37 13.68 -8.91
CA HIS A 219 -24.62 13.20 -10.09
C HIS A 219 -25.00 11.76 -10.47
N GLU A 220 -25.23 10.89 -9.50
CA GLU A 220 -25.64 9.50 -9.70
C GLU A 220 -27.04 9.38 -10.32
N LEU A 221 -27.98 10.25 -9.93
CA LEU A 221 -29.29 10.36 -10.59
C LEU A 221 -29.15 10.86 -12.04
N ALA A 222 -28.24 11.81 -12.31
CA ALA A 222 -27.97 12.27 -13.67
C ALA A 222 -27.38 11.16 -14.54
N ASP A 223 -26.41 10.40 -14.02
CA ASP A 223 -25.83 9.24 -14.68
C ASP A 223 -26.85 8.14 -14.95
N LEU A 224 -27.75 7.86 -13.99
CA LEU A 224 -28.82 6.87 -14.15
C LEU A 224 -29.85 7.30 -15.21
N GLU A 225 -30.25 8.57 -15.25
CA GLU A 225 -31.11 9.10 -16.32
C GLU A 225 -30.42 9.02 -17.69
N ARG A 226 -29.17 9.48 -17.80
CA ARG A 226 -28.38 9.39 -19.04
C ARG A 226 -28.21 7.93 -19.49
N ALA A 227 -28.01 6.99 -18.57
CA ALA A 227 -27.87 5.55 -18.86
C ALA A 227 -29.13 4.89 -19.44
N ILE A 228 -30.32 5.47 -19.24
CA ILE A 228 -31.58 4.99 -19.85
C ILE A 228 -32.04 5.82 -21.06
N GLY A 229 -31.31 6.88 -21.42
CA GLY A 229 -31.62 7.79 -22.53
C GLY A 229 -32.52 8.97 -22.16
N GLN A 230 -32.51 9.39 -20.89
CA GLN A 230 -33.21 10.58 -20.39
C GLN A 230 -32.21 11.71 -20.10
N ASP A 231 -32.73 12.91 -19.81
CA ASP A 231 -31.93 14.08 -19.46
C ASP A 231 -31.56 14.09 -17.95
N GLY A 232 -30.27 14.23 -17.66
CA GLY A 232 -29.71 14.32 -16.31
C GLY A 232 -29.44 15.76 -15.84
N ALA A 233 -29.49 16.76 -16.72
CA ALA A 233 -28.98 18.12 -16.44
C ALA A 233 -29.70 18.83 -15.29
N GLY A 234 -30.97 18.48 -15.03
CA GLY A 234 -31.72 19.00 -13.88
C GLY A 234 -31.18 18.55 -12.51
N TRP A 235 -30.46 17.42 -12.45
CA TRP A 235 -29.78 16.95 -11.25
C TRP A 235 -28.36 17.51 -11.16
N GLU A 236 -27.63 17.57 -12.27
CA GLU A 236 -26.30 18.20 -12.38
C GLU A 236 -26.34 19.67 -11.92
N GLY A 237 -27.39 20.42 -12.29
CA GLY A 237 -27.62 21.79 -11.82
C GLY A 237 -27.86 21.93 -10.31
N ARG A 238 -28.38 20.88 -9.64
CA ARG A 238 -28.52 20.85 -8.18
C ARG A 238 -27.20 20.53 -7.49
N ALA A 239 -26.41 19.61 -8.04
CA ALA A 239 -25.05 19.34 -7.59
C ALA A 239 -24.17 20.61 -7.69
N ALA A 240 -24.26 21.35 -8.81
CA ALA A 240 -23.55 22.60 -9.01
C ALA A 240 -23.91 23.66 -7.95
N LYS A 241 -25.21 23.88 -7.66
CA LYS A 241 -25.66 24.78 -6.59
C LYS A 241 -25.16 24.39 -5.21
N LEU A 242 -25.29 23.11 -4.84
CA LEU A 242 -24.82 22.61 -3.53
C LEU A 242 -23.31 22.84 -3.37
N ARG A 243 -22.52 22.61 -4.44
CA ARG A 243 -21.10 22.93 -4.47
C ARG A 243 -20.82 24.42 -4.28
N GLU A 244 -21.55 25.29 -5.00
CA GLU A 244 -21.44 26.74 -4.88
C GLU A 244 -21.75 27.20 -3.44
N GLY A 245 -22.77 26.63 -2.81
CA GLY A 245 -23.10 26.86 -1.41
C GLY A 245 -22.04 26.38 -0.43
N PHE A 246 -21.49 25.19 -0.62
CA PHE A 246 -20.45 24.64 0.25
C PHE A 246 -19.18 25.52 0.28
N HIS A 247 -18.79 26.08 -0.87
CA HIS A 247 -17.59 26.91 -1.03
C HIS A 247 -17.84 28.43 -0.96
N ARG A 248 -19.07 28.89 -0.65
CA ARG A 248 -19.33 30.31 -0.34
C ARG A 248 -18.54 30.77 0.90
N PRO A 249 -18.33 32.09 1.08
CA PRO A 249 -17.74 32.64 2.31
C PRO A 249 -18.48 32.17 3.58
N PHE A 250 -17.77 31.96 4.69
CA PHE A 250 -18.36 31.40 5.92
C PHE A 250 -19.45 32.29 6.54
N ASN A 251 -19.30 33.60 6.39
CA ASN A 251 -20.26 34.64 6.77
C ASN A 251 -21.47 34.73 5.81
N GLU A 252 -21.43 34.03 4.67
CA GLU A 252 -22.48 33.93 3.65
C GLU A 252 -23.07 32.50 3.58
N GLY A 253 -22.88 31.70 4.65
CA GLY A 253 -23.48 30.38 4.86
C GLY A 253 -22.56 29.19 4.58
N GLY A 254 -21.51 29.37 3.76
CA GLY A 254 -20.61 28.29 3.33
C GLY A 254 -19.77 27.66 4.45
N TYR A 255 -19.00 26.63 4.14
CA TYR A 255 -18.53 25.66 5.14
C TYR A 255 -17.08 25.84 5.63
N TRP A 256 -16.36 26.87 5.17
CA TRP A 256 -14.92 27.07 5.40
C TRP A 256 -14.62 28.33 6.24
N PRO A 257 -14.43 28.23 7.58
CA PRO A 257 -14.12 29.39 8.42
C PRO A 257 -12.70 29.92 8.20
N ASP A 258 -12.55 31.24 8.16
CA ASP A 258 -11.28 31.95 7.89
C ASP A 258 -10.11 31.60 8.84
N ASP A 259 -10.41 30.98 9.99
CA ASP A 259 -9.49 30.63 11.07
C ASP A 259 -9.22 29.12 11.21
N GLN A 260 -9.59 28.28 10.23
CA GLN A 260 -9.20 26.86 10.19
C GLN A 260 -8.93 26.31 8.78
N ASP A 261 -8.08 25.29 8.69
CA ASP A 261 -7.59 24.67 7.44
C ASP A 261 -8.55 23.64 6.80
N TRP A 262 -9.73 23.40 7.39
CA TRP A 262 -10.68 22.34 7.01
C TRP A 262 -12.14 22.84 7.11
N PRO A 263 -13.11 22.23 6.41
CA PRO A 263 -14.51 22.64 6.55
C PRO A 263 -15.07 22.27 7.93
N ILE A 264 -16.13 22.94 8.37
CA ILE A 264 -16.85 22.54 9.58
C ILE A 264 -17.43 21.11 9.43
N ALA A 265 -17.65 20.42 10.54
CA ALA A 265 -18.33 19.12 10.51
C ALA A 265 -19.82 19.33 10.19
N TRP A 266 -20.55 20.12 11.00
CA TRP A 266 -21.93 20.54 10.70
C TRP A 266 -22.36 21.86 11.37
N ARG A 267 -23.47 22.43 10.86
CA ARG A 267 -24.26 23.48 11.54
C ARG A 267 -25.43 22.83 12.27
N LYS A 268 -25.91 23.40 13.38
CA LYS A 268 -27.14 22.98 14.09
C LYS A 268 -28.23 24.04 13.94
N ALA A 269 -29.50 23.66 13.98
CA ALA A 269 -30.62 24.61 13.85
C ALA A 269 -30.70 25.70 14.94
N ASP A 270 -29.99 25.54 16.07
CA ASP A 270 -29.86 26.58 17.11
C ASP A 270 -28.73 27.59 16.85
N GLY A 271 -28.07 27.50 15.69
CA GLY A 271 -26.96 28.37 15.29
C GLY A 271 -25.59 27.93 15.81
N ARG A 272 -25.48 26.84 16.58
CA ARG A 272 -24.18 26.24 16.91
C ARG A 272 -23.50 25.68 15.66
N VAL A 273 -22.17 25.67 15.68
CA VAL A 273 -21.32 25.14 14.62
C VAL A 273 -20.32 24.16 15.24
N VAL A 274 -20.28 22.93 14.71
CA VAL A 274 -19.33 21.90 15.13
C VAL A 274 -18.10 21.98 14.23
N ARG A 275 -16.98 22.46 14.79
CA ARG A 275 -15.79 22.87 14.05
C ARG A 275 -14.69 21.81 13.90
N VAL A 276 -14.86 20.65 14.56
CA VAL A 276 -13.84 19.58 14.58
C VAL A 276 -13.54 19.06 13.17
N LEU A 277 -12.30 18.66 12.91
CA LEU A 277 -11.98 17.87 11.72
C LEU A 277 -12.56 16.46 11.91
N GLU A 278 -13.70 16.21 11.30
CA GLU A 278 -14.25 14.86 11.15
C GLU A 278 -13.69 14.22 9.87
N THR A 279 -13.13 13.02 10.01
CA THR A 279 -12.43 12.33 8.93
C THR A 279 -13.40 11.77 7.88
N PHE A 280 -14.53 11.19 8.30
CA PHE A 280 -15.45 10.53 7.38
C PHE A 280 -16.13 11.52 6.43
N GLY A 281 -16.63 12.65 6.95
CA GLY A 281 -17.18 13.74 6.14
C GLY A 281 -16.18 14.32 5.14
N VAL A 282 -14.93 14.61 5.54
CA VAL A 282 -13.96 15.18 4.59
C VAL A 282 -13.49 14.17 3.55
N PHE A 283 -13.34 12.87 3.89
CA PHE A 283 -12.98 11.86 2.90
C PHE A 283 -14.14 11.52 1.96
N ALA A 284 -15.40 11.58 2.42
CA ALA A 284 -16.57 11.52 1.52
C ALA A 284 -16.64 12.73 0.58
N ALA A 285 -16.31 13.92 1.07
CA ALA A 285 -16.24 15.13 0.24
C ALA A 285 -15.10 15.08 -0.79
N LEU A 286 -13.94 14.51 -0.44
CA LEU A 286 -12.82 14.25 -1.35
C LEU A 286 -13.10 13.09 -2.34
N GLN A 287 -13.90 12.10 -1.98
CA GLN A 287 -14.30 11.00 -2.87
C GLN A 287 -15.34 11.44 -3.90
N SER A 288 -16.39 12.12 -3.44
CA SER A 288 -17.47 12.65 -4.30
C SER A 288 -17.01 13.80 -5.19
N GLY A 289 -15.88 14.41 -4.89
CA GLY A 289 -15.38 15.61 -5.56
C GLY A 289 -16.01 16.91 -5.07
N LEU A 290 -16.83 16.90 -4.01
CA LEU A 290 -17.30 18.12 -3.33
C LEU A 290 -16.11 18.98 -2.83
N ILE A 291 -14.97 18.35 -2.53
CA ILE A 291 -13.66 19.01 -2.38
C ILE A 291 -12.69 18.40 -3.38
N ALA A 292 -12.05 19.22 -4.20
CA ALA A 292 -11.22 18.80 -5.33
C ALA A 292 -10.03 19.75 -5.57
N PRO A 293 -8.97 19.34 -6.31
CA PRO A 293 -7.80 20.20 -6.56
C PRO A 293 -8.10 21.58 -7.14
N LEU A 294 -9.23 21.75 -7.84
CA LEU A 294 -9.69 23.03 -8.38
C LEU A 294 -10.07 24.06 -7.31
N ASP A 295 -10.30 23.63 -6.06
CA ASP A 295 -10.61 24.50 -4.92
C ASP A 295 -9.36 25.15 -4.30
N GLY A 296 -8.18 24.91 -4.89
CA GLY A 296 -6.94 25.61 -4.57
C GLY A 296 -6.56 25.50 -3.09
N ALA A 297 -6.55 26.64 -2.39
CA ALA A 297 -6.13 26.72 -0.99
C ALA A 297 -6.96 25.84 -0.05
N HIS A 298 -8.28 25.71 -0.27
CA HIS A 298 -9.15 24.85 0.54
C HIS A 298 -8.73 23.37 0.46
N TYR A 299 -8.49 22.87 -0.75
CA TYR A 299 -8.00 21.51 -0.98
C TYR A 299 -6.58 21.32 -0.42
N GLN A 300 -5.66 22.25 -0.73
CA GLN A 300 -4.26 22.17 -0.32
C GLN A 300 -4.08 22.20 1.20
N ASN A 301 -4.85 23.03 1.91
CA ASN A 301 -4.81 23.12 3.36
C ASN A 301 -5.41 21.87 4.03
N LEU A 302 -6.56 21.38 3.54
CA LEU A 302 -7.17 20.16 4.06
C LEU A 302 -6.24 18.95 3.88
N VAL A 303 -5.67 18.76 2.69
CA VAL A 303 -4.70 17.69 2.41
C VAL A 303 -3.48 17.81 3.33
N ARG A 304 -2.90 19.00 3.46
CA ARG A 304 -1.77 19.26 4.37
C ARG A 304 -2.11 18.91 5.82
N VAL A 305 -3.31 19.19 6.31
CA VAL A 305 -3.70 18.82 7.68
C VAL A 305 -3.93 17.31 7.83
N LEU A 306 -4.61 16.67 6.87
CA LEU A 306 -4.80 15.22 6.89
C LEU A 306 -3.46 14.46 6.86
N ASP A 307 -2.48 14.97 6.13
CA ASP A 307 -1.13 14.43 6.05
C ASP A 307 -0.33 14.69 7.34
N THR A 308 -0.18 15.95 7.76
CA THR A 308 0.60 16.33 8.96
C THR A 308 0.00 15.86 10.29
N ARG A 309 -1.28 15.44 10.32
CA ARG A 309 -1.95 14.87 11.50
C ARG A 309 -2.23 13.37 11.36
N PHE A 310 -1.67 12.69 10.35
CA PHE A 310 -1.91 11.26 10.10
C PHE A 310 -1.66 10.37 11.33
N SER A 311 -0.60 10.63 12.11
CA SER A 311 -0.31 9.93 13.37
C SER A 311 -1.46 10.02 14.37
N ASP A 312 -2.01 11.22 14.56
CA ASP A 312 -3.00 11.52 15.58
C ASP A 312 -4.37 10.94 15.20
N LEU A 313 -4.62 10.89 13.89
CA LEU A 313 -5.81 10.32 13.26
C LEU A 313 -5.77 8.79 13.17
N THR A 314 -4.60 8.16 13.18
CA THR A 314 -4.47 6.69 13.09
C THR A 314 -4.11 6.00 14.42
N ALA A 315 -3.78 6.78 15.46
CA ALA A 315 -3.50 6.26 16.80
C ALA A 315 -4.73 5.57 17.44
N GLY A 316 -4.77 4.24 17.40
CA GLY A 316 -5.76 3.45 18.15
C GLY A 316 -5.85 1.97 17.76
N PRO A 317 -6.75 1.22 18.42
CA PRO A 317 -7.03 -0.20 18.14
C PRO A 317 -7.84 -0.43 16.85
N SER A 318 -8.28 0.63 16.18
CA SER A 318 -8.99 0.63 14.91
C SER A 318 -8.37 1.73 14.03
N PRO A 319 -8.17 1.50 12.71
CA PRO A 319 -7.15 2.19 11.92
C PRO A 319 -7.37 3.68 11.63
N MET A 320 -8.53 4.26 11.94
CA MET A 320 -8.81 5.68 11.71
C MET A 320 -9.79 6.25 12.74
N LYS A 321 -9.45 7.38 13.38
CA LYS A 321 -10.34 8.13 14.27
C LYS A 321 -11.46 8.79 13.49
N LEU A 322 -12.64 8.90 14.11
CA LEU A 322 -13.76 9.67 13.58
C LEU A 322 -13.44 11.17 13.54
N THR A 323 -12.68 11.69 14.53
CA THR A 323 -12.34 13.11 14.62
C THR A 323 -10.92 13.36 15.14
N LEU A 324 -10.42 14.56 14.88
CA LEU A 324 -9.18 15.07 15.47
C LEU A 324 -9.44 15.69 16.87
N GLY A 325 -9.36 14.87 17.92
CA GLY A 325 -9.42 15.32 19.32
C GLY A 325 -10.78 15.17 20.02
N GLY A 326 -11.70 14.42 19.42
CA GLY A 326 -13.00 14.07 19.99
C GLY A 326 -14.06 15.17 19.90
N TYR A 327 -15.32 14.75 19.82
CA TYR A 327 -16.49 15.61 19.93
C TYR A 327 -16.65 16.21 21.34
N GLU A 328 -17.33 17.35 21.43
CA GLU A 328 -17.80 17.88 22.71
C GLU A 328 -19.03 17.10 23.24
N PRO A 329 -19.27 17.03 24.56
CA PRO A 329 -20.38 16.25 25.10
C PRO A 329 -21.78 16.79 24.76
N ASP A 330 -21.90 18.01 24.24
CA ASP A 330 -23.18 18.67 23.88
C ASP A 330 -23.71 18.30 22.48
N VAL A 331 -22.99 17.44 21.75
CA VAL A 331 -23.48 16.75 20.55
C VAL A 331 -23.73 15.25 20.77
N ARG A 332 -23.50 14.72 21.96
CA ARG A 332 -23.81 13.31 22.30
C ARG A 332 -25.31 13.02 22.12
N ARG A 333 -25.66 11.88 21.54
CA ARG A 333 -27.07 11.47 21.35
C ARG A 333 -27.74 11.17 22.70
N GLU A 334 -28.95 11.71 22.87
CA GLU A 334 -29.81 11.45 24.03
C GLU A 334 -30.64 10.17 23.78
N VAL A 335 -30.23 9.07 24.43
CA VAL A 335 -30.88 7.74 24.39
C VAL A 335 -30.74 7.05 25.76
N ASP A 336 -31.53 6.01 26.00
CA ASP A 336 -31.44 5.14 27.19
C ASP A 336 -31.19 3.68 26.76
N PRO A 337 -30.08 3.03 27.18
CA PRO A 337 -28.98 3.58 27.98
C PRO A 337 -28.14 4.62 27.21
N PRO A 338 -27.54 5.61 27.90
CA PRO A 338 -26.90 6.74 27.25
C PRO A 338 -25.49 6.42 26.72
N VAL A 339 -25.27 6.67 25.42
CA VAL A 339 -24.02 6.48 24.65
C VAL A 339 -22.74 6.65 25.49
N PRO A 340 -21.88 5.63 25.66
CA PRO A 340 -20.63 5.75 26.41
C PRO A 340 -19.74 6.92 25.95
N LEU A 341 -19.20 7.71 26.88
CA LEU A 341 -18.43 8.92 26.55
C LEU A 341 -17.18 8.64 25.69
N TRP A 342 -16.56 7.45 25.80
CA TRP A 342 -15.41 7.06 24.97
C TRP A 342 -15.74 7.05 23.47
N MET A 343 -17.01 6.85 23.09
CA MET A 343 -17.43 6.89 21.68
C MET A 343 -17.22 8.28 21.05
N LEU A 344 -17.24 9.34 21.85
CA LEU A 344 -17.00 10.70 21.36
C LEU A 344 -15.56 10.94 20.87
N ASP A 345 -14.60 10.04 21.13
CA ASP A 345 -13.23 10.06 20.58
C ASP A 345 -12.79 8.65 20.13
N ALA A 346 -13.65 7.96 19.38
CA ALA A 346 -13.42 6.59 18.90
C ALA A 346 -12.84 6.50 17.47
N SER A 347 -12.23 5.35 17.21
CA SER A 347 -11.77 4.91 15.88
C SER A 347 -12.69 3.85 15.26
N ALA A 348 -12.67 3.81 13.93
CA ALA A 348 -13.69 3.26 13.05
C ALA A 348 -13.03 2.68 11.75
N PRO A 349 -13.20 1.39 11.42
CA PRO A 349 -12.45 0.79 10.32
C PRO A 349 -13.01 1.14 8.94
N TRP A 350 -14.32 1.37 8.79
CA TRP A 350 -14.93 1.60 7.48
C TRP A 350 -14.44 2.89 6.81
N ILE A 351 -13.94 3.85 7.61
CA ILE A 351 -13.34 5.10 7.12
C ILE A 351 -12.12 4.81 6.23
N VAL A 352 -11.40 3.69 6.42
CA VAL A 352 -10.28 3.26 5.55
C VAL A 352 -10.71 3.12 4.09
N GLY A 353 -11.96 2.70 3.84
CA GLY A 353 -12.54 2.61 2.50
C GLY A 353 -12.55 3.95 1.75
N LEU A 354 -12.58 5.08 2.45
CA LEU A 354 -12.51 6.43 1.87
C LEU A 354 -11.12 7.05 2.04
N ALA A 355 -10.50 6.85 3.20
CA ALA A 355 -9.24 7.48 3.59
C ALA A 355 -8.04 6.95 2.80
N ALA A 356 -7.89 5.64 2.61
CA ALA A 356 -6.75 5.11 1.86
C ALA A 356 -6.77 5.54 0.37
N PRO A 357 -7.89 5.45 -0.37
CA PRO A 357 -7.98 6.04 -1.71
C PRO A 357 -7.81 7.57 -1.71
N GLY A 358 -8.26 8.26 -0.66
CA GLY A 358 -8.09 9.70 -0.48
C GLY A 358 -6.63 10.12 -0.34
N TYR A 359 -5.88 9.51 0.58
CA TYR A 359 -4.45 9.77 0.80
C TYR A 359 -3.61 9.48 -0.45
N ALA A 360 -3.86 8.36 -1.14
CA ALA A 360 -3.10 8.03 -2.34
C ALA A 360 -3.37 9.00 -3.50
N ARG A 361 -4.62 9.43 -3.72
CA ARG A 361 -4.96 10.51 -4.69
C ARG A 361 -4.39 11.87 -4.28
N ALA A 362 -4.21 12.11 -2.98
CA ALA A 362 -3.61 13.34 -2.46
C ALA A 362 -2.07 13.38 -2.54
N GLY A 363 -1.41 12.28 -2.93
CA GLY A 363 0.04 12.17 -3.07
C GLY A 363 0.77 11.43 -1.93
N SER A 364 0.03 10.86 -0.97
CA SER A 364 0.59 10.15 0.20
C SER A 364 0.26 8.65 0.17
N PRO A 365 0.79 7.86 -0.79
CA PRO A 365 0.50 6.42 -0.90
C PRO A 365 0.96 5.61 0.31
N ASP A 366 2.02 6.04 1.02
CA ASP A 366 2.46 5.40 2.27
C ASP A 366 1.42 5.50 3.39
N HIS A 367 0.67 6.60 3.49
CA HIS A 367 -0.44 6.71 4.45
C HIS A 367 -1.57 5.71 4.11
N ALA A 368 -1.87 5.52 2.82
CA ALA A 368 -2.80 4.48 2.37
C ALA A 368 -2.28 3.06 2.67
N ARG A 369 -0.98 2.80 2.44
CA ARG A 369 -0.31 1.55 2.77
C ARG A 369 -0.38 1.21 4.26
N THR A 370 -0.07 2.18 5.13
CA THR A 370 -0.18 2.03 6.59
C THR A 370 -1.61 1.76 7.05
N LEU A 371 -2.61 2.43 6.47
CA LEU A 371 -4.03 2.15 6.77
C LEU A 371 -4.43 0.72 6.39
N LEU A 372 -4.00 0.19 5.24
CA LEU A 372 -4.27 -1.20 4.85
C LEU A 372 -3.52 -2.21 5.73
N GLN A 373 -2.29 -1.90 6.17
CA GLN A 373 -1.53 -2.74 7.10
C GLN A 373 -2.25 -2.81 8.45
N ALA A 374 -2.57 -1.67 9.07
CA ALA A 374 -3.28 -1.60 10.35
C ALA A 374 -4.68 -2.24 10.30
N TYR A 375 -5.44 -2.00 9.22
CA TYR A 375 -6.71 -2.68 8.98
C TYR A 375 -6.53 -4.20 8.87
N GLY A 376 -5.54 -4.66 8.08
CA GLY A 376 -5.29 -6.08 7.85
C GLY A 376 -4.78 -6.83 9.09
N GLU A 377 -4.11 -6.15 10.02
CA GLU A 377 -3.76 -6.68 11.33
C GLU A 377 -5.00 -6.77 12.24
N MET A 378 -5.75 -5.67 12.37
CA MET A 378 -6.99 -5.59 13.14
C MET A 378 -8.02 -6.65 12.72
N ALA A 379 -8.20 -6.87 11.41
CA ALA A 379 -9.10 -7.88 10.86
C ALA A 379 -8.66 -9.34 11.13
N ARG A 380 -7.35 -9.61 11.32
CA ARG A 380 -6.82 -10.95 11.62
C ARG A 380 -6.73 -11.25 13.11
N MET A 381 -6.70 -10.23 13.96
CA MET A 381 -6.63 -10.36 15.43
C MET A 381 -8.00 -10.38 16.11
N THR A 382 -9.10 -10.36 15.35
CA THR A 382 -10.48 -10.24 15.85
C THR A 382 -11.33 -11.42 15.39
N ASP A 383 -12.21 -11.91 16.26
CA ASP A 383 -13.19 -12.97 15.96
C ASP A 383 -14.57 -12.61 16.58
N PRO A 384 -15.62 -12.39 15.78
CA PRO A 384 -15.59 -12.33 14.32
C PRO A 384 -14.67 -11.21 13.77
N PRO A 385 -14.07 -11.37 12.58
CA PRO A 385 -13.18 -10.38 11.97
C PRO A 385 -13.80 -8.99 11.85
N VAL A 386 -12.99 -7.97 12.11
CA VAL A 386 -13.31 -6.54 12.08
C VAL A 386 -14.28 -6.11 13.18
N ILE A 387 -13.81 -5.21 14.05
CA ILE A 387 -14.59 -4.58 15.13
C ILE A 387 -15.34 -3.33 14.66
N GLU A 388 -16.41 -2.94 15.34
CA GLU A 388 -17.16 -1.70 15.07
C GLU A 388 -16.40 -0.43 15.51
N PHE A 389 -16.45 -0.06 16.81
CA PHE A 389 -15.82 1.15 17.34
C PHE A 389 -14.93 0.79 18.53
N ALA A 390 -13.76 1.42 18.61
CA ALA A 390 -12.94 1.36 19.80
C ALA A 390 -12.11 2.65 19.99
N ALA A 391 -11.94 3.06 21.24
CA ALA A 391 -11.13 4.21 21.63
C ALA A 391 -9.82 3.76 22.29
N ALA A 392 -8.75 4.50 22.02
CA ALA A 392 -7.40 4.23 22.51
C ALA A 392 -7.23 4.55 24.01
N ALA A 393 -6.14 4.08 24.62
CA ALA A 393 -5.87 4.32 26.05
C ALA A 393 -5.60 5.81 26.39
N ASP A 394 -5.18 6.58 25.39
CA ASP A 394 -4.90 8.01 25.39
C ASP A 394 -6.05 8.85 24.80
N ALA A 395 -7.16 8.23 24.39
CA ALA A 395 -8.34 8.95 23.90
C ALA A 395 -8.93 9.89 24.98
N ARG A 396 -9.48 11.02 24.54
CA ARG A 396 -9.95 12.15 25.36
C ARG A 396 -10.90 11.75 26.50
N TYR A 397 -11.70 10.72 26.30
CA TYR A 397 -12.69 10.23 27.26
C TYR A 397 -12.36 8.83 27.81
N GLY A 398 -11.11 8.38 27.64
CA GLY A 398 -10.61 7.06 28.03
C GLY A 398 -10.89 5.96 27.00
N PRO A 399 -10.27 4.77 27.19
CA PRO A 399 -10.42 3.64 26.28
C PRO A 399 -11.81 3.02 26.32
N GLY A 400 -12.17 2.36 25.22
CA GLY A 400 -13.39 1.57 25.12
C GLY A 400 -13.43 0.73 23.84
N ASN A 401 -14.39 -0.19 23.79
CA ASN A 401 -14.67 -1.07 22.67
C ASN A 401 -16.17 -1.39 22.73
N SER A 402 -16.88 -1.36 21.61
CA SER A 402 -18.32 -1.65 21.60
C SER A 402 -18.65 -3.14 21.76
N GLY A 403 -17.70 -4.02 21.43
CA GLY A 403 -17.85 -5.48 21.51
C GLY A 403 -18.56 -6.11 20.32
N ASP A 404 -18.93 -5.35 19.30
CA ASP A 404 -19.48 -5.88 18.05
C ASP A 404 -18.39 -6.07 16.96
N GLY A 405 -18.61 -7.05 16.08
CA GLY A 405 -17.72 -7.38 14.97
C GLY A 405 -18.32 -8.36 13.97
N GLY A 406 -17.58 -8.66 12.89
CA GLY A 406 -18.08 -9.47 11.76
C GLY A 406 -19.12 -8.73 10.92
N ARG A 407 -19.08 -7.40 10.96
CA ARG A 407 -20.06 -6.50 10.34
C ARG A 407 -19.82 -6.36 8.85
N THR A 408 -20.92 -6.20 8.11
CA THR A 408 -20.88 -6.38 6.66
C THR A 408 -20.16 -5.24 5.94
N TRP A 409 -20.46 -3.98 6.27
CA TRP A 409 -19.82 -2.83 5.62
C TRP A 409 -18.42 -2.54 6.15
N ASP A 410 -18.19 -2.78 7.44
CA ASP A 410 -16.87 -2.61 8.05
C ASP A 410 -15.87 -3.53 7.34
N SER A 411 -16.28 -4.77 7.04
CA SER A 411 -15.56 -5.71 6.17
C SER A 411 -15.48 -5.26 4.70
N ALA A 412 -16.53 -4.62 4.19
CA ALA A 412 -16.60 -4.17 2.79
C ALA A 412 -15.61 -3.05 2.46
N ALA A 413 -15.29 -2.21 3.46
CA ALA A 413 -14.36 -1.09 3.31
C ALA A 413 -12.95 -1.50 2.86
N TRP A 414 -12.50 -2.73 3.19
CA TRP A 414 -11.28 -3.30 2.64
C TRP A 414 -11.28 -3.32 1.10
N PHE A 415 -12.38 -3.78 0.50
CA PHE A 415 -12.50 -3.90 -0.95
C PHE A 415 -12.58 -2.53 -1.62
N LEU A 416 -13.27 -1.56 -1.00
CA LEU A 416 -13.28 -0.18 -1.50
C LEU A 416 -11.87 0.45 -1.41
N ALA A 417 -11.15 0.22 -0.31
CA ALA A 417 -9.79 0.71 -0.11
C ALA A 417 -8.79 0.07 -1.09
N LEU A 418 -8.86 -1.24 -1.33
CA LEU A 418 -7.94 -1.96 -2.21
C LEU A 418 -8.31 -1.81 -3.69
N TYR A 419 -9.53 -2.21 -4.07
CA TYR A 419 -9.94 -2.24 -5.48
C TYR A 419 -10.33 -0.86 -6.02
N GLY A 420 -10.99 -0.03 -5.21
CA GLY A 420 -11.33 1.35 -5.58
C GLY A 420 -10.17 2.34 -5.46
N GLY A 421 -9.13 2.00 -4.69
CA GLY A 421 -7.96 2.85 -4.45
C GLY A 421 -6.69 2.38 -5.15
N HIS A 422 -6.04 1.33 -4.64
CA HIS A 422 -4.78 0.82 -5.21
C HIS A 422 -4.92 0.51 -6.71
N TYR A 423 -5.92 -0.31 -7.08
CA TYR A 423 -6.20 -0.63 -8.48
C TYR A 423 -7.04 0.45 -9.20
N GLY A 424 -7.58 1.42 -8.46
CA GLY A 424 -8.25 2.60 -9.01
C GLY A 424 -9.52 2.33 -9.82
N LEU A 425 -10.25 1.26 -9.49
CA LEU A 425 -11.43 0.82 -10.23
C LEU A 425 -12.67 1.60 -9.77
N THR A 426 -13.31 2.34 -10.69
CA THR A 426 -14.64 2.94 -10.45
C THR A 426 -15.62 2.50 -11.51
N MET A 427 -16.71 1.85 -11.10
CA MET A 427 -17.77 1.40 -12.00
C MET A 427 -18.80 2.52 -12.18
N THR A 428 -19.17 2.82 -13.43
CA THR A 428 -20.28 3.72 -13.76
C THR A 428 -21.32 3.00 -14.64
N PRO A 429 -22.52 3.57 -14.84
CA PRO A 429 -23.47 3.05 -15.82
C PRO A 429 -22.97 3.13 -17.28
N ALA A 430 -21.98 3.98 -17.58
CA ALA A 430 -21.46 4.21 -18.92
C ALA A 430 -20.20 3.38 -19.23
N ALA A 431 -19.18 3.46 -18.38
CA ALA A 431 -17.86 2.87 -18.56
C ALA A 431 -17.18 2.47 -17.23
N LEU A 432 -16.26 1.52 -17.29
CA LEU A 432 -15.36 1.22 -16.17
C LEU A 432 -14.18 2.19 -16.20
N VAL A 433 -14.03 3.00 -15.16
CA VAL A 433 -12.85 3.86 -14.97
C VAL A 433 -11.72 3.03 -14.36
N ILE A 434 -10.52 3.15 -14.91
CA ILE A 434 -9.29 2.52 -14.41
C ILE A 434 -8.25 3.63 -14.19
N ALA A 435 -7.95 3.93 -12.92
CA ALA A 435 -7.08 5.03 -12.52
C ALA A 435 -6.16 4.62 -11.35
N PRO A 436 -5.18 3.72 -11.56
CA PRO A 436 -4.47 3.06 -10.46
C PRO A 436 -3.68 4.03 -9.57
N HIS A 437 -3.81 3.91 -8.26
CA HIS A 437 -3.05 4.68 -7.27
C HIS A 437 -2.31 3.72 -6.32
N PRO A 438 -1.29 2.99 -6.81
CA PRO A 438 -0.65 1.90 -6.09
C PRO A 438 -0.01 2.37 -4.78
N TYR A 439 -0.41 1.73 -3.67
CA TYR A 439 0.11 2.04 -2.32
C TYR A 439 1.51 1.48 -2.07
N GLU A 440 1.88 0.43 -2.80
CA GLU A 440 3.19 -0.22 -2.79
C GLU A 440 3.38 -0.98 -4.11
N TYR A 441 4.61 -1.37 -4.43
CA TYR A 441 4.86 -2.30 -5.54
C TYR A 441 4.69 -3.75 -5.10
N ARG A 442 4.10 -4.58 -5.95
CA ARG A 442 4.14 -6.04 -5.83
C ARG A 442 4.47 -6.70 -7.16
N LEU A 443 5.18 -7.82 -7.12
CA LEU A 443 5.59 -8.55 -8.32
C LEU A 443 4.38 -9.26 -8.94
N GLY A 444 4.04 -8.89 -10.18
CA GLY A 444 2.89 -9.45 -10.89
C GLY A 444 1.56 -9.05 -10.25
N ASP A 445 1.47 -7.81 -9.75
CA ASP A 445 0.23 -7.29 -9.15
C ASP A 445 -0.89 -7.16 -10.20
N GLY A 446 -2.14 -7.16 -9.73
CA GLY A 446 -3.30 -7.06 -10.59
C GLY A 446 -4.58 -7.65 -10.01
N VAL A 447 -5.65 -7.48 -10.80
CA VAL A 447 -6.99 -7.98 -10.54
C VAL A 447 -7.38 -8.98 -11.63
N GLN A 448 -7.80 -10.16 -11.20
CA GLN A 448 -8.19 -11.28 -12.06
C GLN A 448 -9.69 -11.51 -11.95
N HIS A 449 -10.33 -11.82 -13.08
CA HIS A 449 -11.77 -12.10 -13.16
C HIS A 449 -12.67 -10.94 -12.67
N LEU A 450 -12.29 -9.70 -12.95
CA LEU A 450 -13.12 -8.52 -12.65
C LEU A 450 -14.42 -8.58 -13.47
N ARG A 451 -15.57 -8.55 -12.81
CA ARG A 451 -16.88 -8.58 -13.47
C ARG A 451 -17.46 -7.18 -13.61
N TYR A 452 -17.84 -6.79 -14.82
CA TYR A 452 -18.47 -5.49 -15.11
C TYR A 452 -19.40 -5.60 -16.34
N GLN A 453 -20.67 -5.22 -16.18
CA GLN A 453 -21.75 -5.26 -17.20
C GLN A 453 -21.78 -6.54 -18.06
N GLY A 454 -21.51 -7.70 -17.44
CA GLY A 454 -21.51 -9.02 -18.09
C GLY A 454 -20.22 -9.38 -18.84
N SER A 455 -19.19 -8.54 -18.79
CA SER A 455 -17.82 -8.88 -19.20
C SER A 455 -16.96 -9.32 -18.01
N THR A 456 -15.97 -10.16 -18.32
CA THR A 456 -14.84 -10.53 -17.48
C THR A 456 -13.60 -9.78 -17.94
N LEU A 457 -12.93 -9.09 -17.02
CA LEU A 457 -11.69 -8.36 -17.28
C LEU A 457 -10.52 -8.90 -16.45
N GLN A 458 -9.32 -8.64 -16.98
CA GLN A 458 -8.04 -8.76 -16.28
C GLN A 458 -7.35 -7.39 -16.31
N LEU A 459 -6.77 -7.01 -15.17
CA LEU A 459 -5.90 -5.85 -15.00
C LEU A 459 -4.58 -6.34 -14.42
N ASP A 460 -3.46 -6.15 -15.13
CA ASP A 460 -2.11 -6.37 -14.59
C ASP A 460 -1.45 -5.01 -14.34
N LEU A 461 -0.83 -4.82 -13.17
CA LEU A 461 -0.30 -3.53 -12.71
C LEU A 461 1.20 -3.64 -12.39
N ASP A 462 2.00 -2.78 -13.02
CA ASP A 462 3.42 -2.60 -12.71
C ASP A 462 3.67 -1.14 -12.30
N ALA A 463 3.61 -0.90 -10.99
CA ALA A 463 3.84 0.40 -10.39
C ALA A 463 5.27 0.92 -10.57
N ARG A 464 6.28 0.06 -10.83
CA ARG A 464 7.67 0.50 -11.08
C ARG A 464 7.85 0.98 -12.50
N GLN A 465 7.22 0.31 -13.46
CA GLN A 465 7.25 0.70 -14.87
C GLN A 465 6.19 1.74 -15.24
N MET A 466 5.48 2.31 -14.26
CA MET A 466 4.36 3.25 -14.46
C MET A 466 3.38 2.76 -15.53
N THR A 467 3.13 1.45 -15.54
CA THR A 467 2.44 0.72 -16.61
C THR A 467 1.33 -0.15 -16.05
N TYR A 468 0.18 -0.20 -16.72
CA TYR A 468 -0.82 -1.24 -16.50
C TYR A 468 -1.30 -1.84 -17.82
N ARG A 469 -1.86 -3.05 -17.77
CA ARG A 469 -2.40 -3.77 -18.92
C ARG A 469 -3.83 -4.18 -18.64
N VAL A 470 -4.71 -4.01 -19.61
CA VAL A 470 -6.12 -4.38 -19.48
C VAL A 470 -6.55 -5.26 -20.66
N GLN A 471 -7.34 -6.28 -20.35
CA GLN A 471 -7.97 -7.19 -21.31
C GLN A 471 -9.40 -7.48 -20.88
N ALA A 472 -10.31 -7.61 -21.84
CA ALA A 472 -11.71 -7.98 -21.60
C ALA A 472 -12.15 -9.15 -22.48
N ASP A 473 -13.08 -9.99 -22.01
CA ASP A 473 -13.68 -11.08 -22.78
C ASP A 473 -14.75 -10.61 -23.80
N ARG A 474 -15.16 -9.34 -23.72
CA ARG A 474 -16.23 -8.70 -24.50
C ARG A 474 -15.90 -7.24 -24.79
N GLN A 475 -16.66 -6.64 -25.72
CA GLN A 475 -16.65 -5.20 -25.93
C GLN A 475 -17.07 -4.47 -24.66
N THR A 476 -16.13 -3.75 -24.05
CA THR A 476 -16.32 -3.09 -22.75
C THR A 476 -15.87 -1.64 -22.82
N PRO A 477 -16.78 -0.65 -22.64
CA PRO A 477 -16.41 0.75 -22.52
C PRO A 477 -15.57 0.99 -21.25
N VAL A 478 -14.47 1.70 -21.41
CA VAL A 478 -13.53 2.06 -20.34
C VAL A 478 -13.10 3.52 -20.44
N ILE A 479 -12.75 4.09 -19.29
CA ILE A 479 -12.07 5.38 -19.19
C ILE A 479 -10.72 5.11 -18.51
N LEU A 480 -9.64 5.26 -19.26
CA LEU A 480 -8.29 4.98 -18.81
C LEU A 480 -7.64 6.28 -18.34
N ARG A 481 -7.04 6.27 -17.16
CA ARG A 481 -6.33 7.41 -16.55
C ARG A 481 -4.87 7.06 -16.23
N PRO A 482 -4.00 8.05 -15.95
CA PRO A 482 -2.61 7.82 -15.56
C PRO A 482 -2.50 7.07 -14.22
N ILE A 483 -1.29 6.60 -13.87
CA ILE A 483 -1.00 6.03 -12.55
C ILE A 483 -0.63 7.16 -11.59
N GLY A 484 -1.27 7.20 -10.42
CA GLY A 484 -0.98 8.19 -9.37
C GLY A 484 -1.08 9.64 -9.87
N GLY A 485 -0.12 10.47 -9.45
CA GLY A 485 -0.05 11.89 -9.84
C GLY A 485 0.54 12.18 -11.23
N ALA A 486 0.60 11.21 -12.15
CA ALA A 486 1.09 11.45 -13.51
C ALA A 486 0.06 12.24 -14.34
N GLU A 487 0.50 13.22 -15.14
CA GLU A 487 -0.40 14.07 -15.92
C GLU A 487 -0.95 13.42 -17.21
N ASN A 488 -0.22 12.44 -17.76
CA ASN A 488 -0.51 11.86 -19.09
C ASN A 488 -0.34 10.34 -19.11
N LEU A 489 -1.04 9.69 -20.05
CA LEU A 489 -0.94 8.28 -20.40
C LEU A 489 -0.79 8.09 -21.92
N ARG A 490 -0.31 6.91 -22.34
CA ARG A 490 -0.28 6.46 -23.73
C ARG A 490 -0.84 5.04 -23.82
N VAL A 491 -1.78 4.79 -24.73
CA VAL A 491 -2.30 3.44 -25.02
C VAL A 491 -1.55 2.85 -26.22
N ASP A 492 -1.04 1.63 -26.07
CA ASP A 492 -0.26 0.87 -27.06
C ASP A 492 0.90 1.67 -27.71
N GLY A 493 1.49 2.60 -26.95
CA GLY A 493 2.56 3.49 -27.41
C GLY A 493 2.14 4.67 -28.29
N GLY A 494 0.83 4.96 -28.36
CA GLY A 494 0.27 6.11 -29.07
C GLY A 494 0.59 7.47 -28.43
N GLU A 495 -0.11 8.51 -28.86
CA GLU A 495 0.10 9.89 -28.38
C GLU A 495 -0.27 10.09 -26.90
N PRO A 496 0.34 11.09 -26.20
CA PRO A 496 0.09 11.32 -24.79
C PRO A 496 -1.25 12.05 -24.61
N VAL A 497 -2.08 11.56 -23.70
CA VAL A 497 -3.38 12.15 -23.35
C VAL A 497 -3.57 12.11 -21.83
N ALA A 498 -4.26 13.10 -21.26
CA ALA A 498 -4.57 13.10 -19.83
C ALA A 498 -5.60 12.01 -19.43
N GLU A 499 -6.43 11.59 -20.38
CA GLU A 499 -7.47 10.57 -20.22
C GLU A 499 -7.77 9.93 -21.59
N GLN A 500 -8.13 8.65 -21.61
CA GLN A 500 -8.59 7.95 -22.82
C GLN A 500 -9.90 7.21 -22.58
N GLU A 501 -11.01 7.76 -23.11
CA GLU A 501 -12.23 7.00 -23.31
C GLU A 501 -12.06 6.04 -24.50
N MET A 502 -12.44 4.77 -24.36
CA MET A 502 -12.41 3.79 -25.46
C MET A 502 -13.28 2.56 -25.19
N VAL A 503 -13.39 1.65 -26.16
CA VAL A 503 -14.00 0.33 -25.99
C VAL A 503 -12.93 -0.73 -26.19
N LEU A 504 -12.75 -1.60 -25.20
CA LEU A 504 -11.83 -2.74 -25.28
C LEU A 504 -12.33 -3.78 -26.28
N GLU A 505 -11.46 -4.28 -27.15
CA GLU A 505 -11.76 -5.38 -28.07
C GLU A 505 -11.67 -6.75 -27.36
N PRO A 506 -12.60 -7.69 -27.63
CA PRO A 506 -12.59 -9.02 -27.00
C PRO A 506 -11.25 -9.76 -27.19
N GLY A 507 -10.60 -10.11 -26.09
CA GLY A 507 -9.33 -10.84 -26.06
C GLY A 507 -8.09 -10.01 -26.43
N ARG A 508 -8.21 -8.72 -26.76
CA ARG A 508 -7.04 -7.85 -26.95
C ARG A 508 -6.51 -7.37 -25.60
N VAL A 509 -5.20 -7.52 -25.40
CA VAL A 509 -4.47 -6.84 -24.32
C VAL A 509 -4.09 -5.45 -24.82
N TYR A 510 -4.40 -4.43 -24.04
CA TYR A 510 -3.93 -3.06 -24.24
C TYR A 510 -2.88 -2.73 -23.18
N VAL A 511 -1.84 -2.00 -23.57
CA VAL A 511 -0.77 -1.56 -22.66
C VAL A 511 -0.87 -0.05 -22.46
N ILE A 512 -1.03 0.37 -21.21
CA ILE A 512 -1.09 1.78 -20.82
C ILE A 512 0.22 2.12 -20.10
N THR A 513 1.01 3.04 -20.64
CA THR A 513 2.19 3.63 -19.98
C THR A 513 1.89 5.06 -19.55
N THR A 514 2.51 5.57 -18.48
CA THR A 514 2.09 6.83 -17.86
C THR A 514 3.28 7.73 -17.44
N GLY A 515 3.08 9.05 -17.54
CA GLY A 515 4.11 10.08 -17.37
C GLY A 515 4.98 10.34 -18.62
N ASP A 516 5.82 11.37 -18.55
CA ASP A 516 6.73 11.77 -19.66
C ASP A 516 7.85 10.76 -19.91
N GLN A 517 8.10 9.84 -18.97
CA GLN A 517 9.03 8.75 -19.13
C GLN A 517 8.47 7.69 -20.09
N VAL A 518 8.52 7.99 -21.39
CA VAL A 518 8.61 6.95 -22.43
C VAL A 518 9.99 6.29 -22.34
N ARG A 519 10.22 5.57 -21.24
CA ARG A 519 11.05 4.39 -21.27
C ARG A 519 10.36 3.41 -22.20
N GLN A 520 10.77 3.43 -23.48
CA GLN A 520 10.62 2.25 -24.33
C GLN A 520 11.17 1.04 -23.56
N PRO A 521 10.70 -0.19 -23.81
CA PRO A 521 11.24 -1.38 -23.19
C PRO A 521 12.70 -1.60 -23.64
N SER A 522 13.63 -0.93 -22.97
CA SER A 522 15.05 -1.02 -23.18
C SER A 522 15.50 -2.41 -22.75
N THR A 523 16.07 -3.14 -23.69
CA THR A 523 16.57 -4.50 -23.49
C THR A 523 17.69 -4.50 -22.44
N GLU A 524 17.38 -5.11 -21.30
CA GLU A 524 18.30 -5.49 -20.22
C GLU A 524 18.87 -4.35 -19.35
N HIS A 525 19.22 -4.73 -18.12
CA HIS A 525 20.04 -3.98 -17.15
C HIS A 525 19.59 -2.57 -16.72
N ASP A 526 18.53 -2.53 -15.91
CA ASP A 526 18.38 -1.48 -14.89
C ASP A 526 17.94 -2.13 -13.57
N ALA A 527 18.51 -1.71 -12.44
CA ALA A 527 18.24 -2.32 -11.14
C ALA A 527 17.04 -1.62 -10.45
N PRO A 528 15.96 -2.34 -10.07
CA PRO A 528 14.83 -1.71 -9.39
C PRO A 528 15.22 -1.08 -8.05
N PRO A 529 14.71 0.12 -7.72
CA PRO A 529 14.95 0.75 -6.42
C PRO A 529 14.33 -0.04 -5.27
N PHE A 530 14.74 0.28 -4.05
CA PHE A 530 14.17 -0.26 -2.82
C PHE A 530 12.66 -0.02 -2.73
N ASP A 531 11.95 -1.03 -2.25
CA ASP A 531 10.49 -1.15 -2.23
C ASP A 531 9.90 -1.24 -0.83
N GLY A 532 10.69 -0.87 0.19
CA GLY A 532 10.32 -0.98 1.59
C GLY A 532 10.58 -2.36 2.21
N PHE A 533 10.99 -3.38 1.43
CA PHE A 533 11.10 -4.76 1.90
C PHE A 533 12.51 -5.35 1.76
N PHE A 534 12.92 -6.10 2.79
CA PHE A 534 14.06 -7.00 2.70
C PHE A 534 13.63 -8.25 1.93
N ALA A 535 14.39 -8.62 0.89
CA ALA A 535 13.99 -9.63 -0.09
C ALA A 535 13.66 -11.00 0.51
N VAL A 536 14.33 -11.35 1.61
CA VAL A 536 13.95 -12.42 2.55
C VAL A 536 14.30 -11.98 3.98
N ALA A 537 13.59 -12.53 4.97
CA ALA A 537 13.78 -12.18 6.39
C ALA A 537 15.24 -12.32 6.87
N SER A 538 16.03 -13.25 6.34
CA SER A 538 17.44 -13.42 6.71
C SER A 538 18.33 -12.24 6.28
N LEU A 539 17.95 -11.44 5.27
CA LEU A 539 18.65 -10.18 4.97
C LEU A 539 18.35 -9.13 6.03
N TYR A 540 17.12 -9.07 6.53
CA TYR A 540 16.76 -8.24 7.68
C TYR A 540 17.47 -8.71 8.96
N ASP A 541 17.63 -10.01 9.20
CA ASP A 541 18.36 -10.53 10.37
C ASP A 541 19.83 -10.07 10.36
N VAL A 542 20.51 -10.08 9.20
CA VAL A 542 21.89 -9.59 9.05
C VAL A 542 21.98 -8.06 9.19
N TRP A 543 21.06 -7.32 8.55
CA TRP A 543 21.06 -5.85 8.62
C TRP A 543 20.72 -5.34 10.03
N SER A 544 19.63 -5.86 10.60
CA SER A 544 19.08 -5.37 11.86
C SER A 544 20.02 -5.60 13.04
N ARG A 545 20.88 -6.62 12.99
CA ARG A 545 21.90 -6.87 14.01
C ARG A 545 22.74 -5.63 14.33
N THR A 546 23.16 -4.89 13.30
CA THR A 546 24.13 -3.79 13.46
C THR A 546 23.52 -2.41 13.22
N ASP A 547 22.50 -2.29 12.37
CA ASP A 547 22.06 -0.99 11.86
C ASP A 547 20.70 -0.56 12.45
N LEU A 548 19.82 -1.50 12.84
CA LEU A 548 18.60 -1.21 13.63
C LEU A 548 18.87 -0.44 14.95
N PRO A 549 19.96 -0.70 15.70
CA PRO A 549 20.28 0.09 16.90
C PRO A 549 20.61 1.55 16.56
N ILE A 550 21.18 1.83 15.39
CA ILE A 550 21.47 3.20 14.92
C ILE A 550 20.17 3.86 14.45
N GLU A 551 19.39 3.19 13.60
CA GLU A 551 18.08 3.66 13.09
C GLU A 551 17.15 4.07 14.24
N ARG A 552 16.99 3.20 15.25
CA ARG A 552 16.14 3.46 16.42
C ARG A 552 16.77 4.38 17.47
N GLY A 553 17.92 4.99 17.16
CA GLY A 553 18.60 5.96 18.01
C GLY A 553 19.04 5.43 19.38
N ILE A 554 19.25 4.11 19.52
CA ILE A 554 19.50 3.45 20.80
C ILE A 554 20.75 4.03 21.47
N ALA A 555 20.65 4.33 22.77
CA ALA A 555 21.75 4.91 23.53
C ALA A 555 23.01 4.02 23.46
N GLY A 556 24.14 4.61 23.06
CA GLY A 556 25.40 3.90 22.80
C GLY A 556 25.62 3.53 21.33
N ALA A 557 24.58 3.32 20.53
CA ALA A 557 24.72 2.94 19.12
C ALA A 557 25.20 4.09 18.22
N GLN A 558 24.87 5.35 18.56
CA GLN A 558 25.16 6.54 17.75
C GLN A 558 26.67 6.90 17.64
N ASN A 559 27.55 6.20 18.36
CA ASN A 559 29.00 6.43 18.37
C ASN A 559 29.77 5.63 17.30
N ARG A 560 29.11 5.16 16.24
CA ARG A 560 29.72 4.44 15.11
C ARG A 560 28.94 4.62 13.81
N SER A 561 29.59 4.32 12.68
CA SER A 561 28.98 4.36 11.35
C SER A 561 28.17 3.09 11.02
N TRP A 562 27.37 3.19 9.95
CA TRP A 562 26.52 2.14 9.42
C TRP A 562 27.34 0.97 8.87
N MET A 563 26.94 -0.28 9.17
CA MET A 563 27.60 -1.48 8.65
C MET A 563 27.21 -1.77 7.20
N TRP A 564 25.95 -1.50 6.86
CA TRP A 564 25.33 -1.81 5.58
C TRP A 564 24.80 -0.55 4.91
N GLY A 565 24.13 0.31 5.68
CA GLY A 565 23.41 1.49 5.19
C GLY A 565 22.10 1.70 5.95
N THR A 566 21.48 2.86 5.76
CA THR A 566 20.20 3.20 6.42
C THR A 566 19.08 2.24 6.06
N GLN A 567 19.10 1.73 4.82
CA GLN A 567 18.15 0.79 4.24
C GLN A 567 18.83 0.11 3.01
N PRO A 568 18.20 -0.90 2.38
CA PRO A 568 18.60 -1.34 1.06
C PRO A 568 18.48 -0.24 -0.01
N LEU A 569 19.27 -0.36 -1.08
CA LEU A 569 19.23 0.49 -2.29
C LEU A 569 18.26 -0.03 -3.35
N THR A 570 18.10 -1.35 -3.43
CA THR A 570 17.27 -2.05 -4.41
C THR A 570 16.22 -2.90 -3.74
N SER A 571 15.21 -3.33 -4.48
CA SER A 571 14.44 -4.52 -4.08
C SER A 571 15.33 -5.78 -4.11
N GLY A 572 14.76 -6.92 -3.72
CA GLY A 572 15.28 -8.20 -4.15
C GLY A 572 15.40 -8.27 -5.68
N MET A 573 16.50 -8.87 -6.16
CA MET A 573 16.77 -9.14 -7.57
C MET A 573 17.33 -10.56 -7.72
N HIS A 574 17.10 -11.19 -8.88
CA HIS A 574 17.81 -12.42 -9.23
C HIS A 574 18.99 -12.09 -10.16
N GLU A 575 20.21 -12.41 -9.74
CA GLU A 575 21.40 -12.37 -10.59
C GLU A 575 21.71 -13.78 -11.12
N PRO A 576 22.27 -13.94 -12.34
CA PRO A 576 22.76 -15.23 -12.82
C PRO A 576 23.81 -15.82 -11.86
N TYR A 577 23.63 -17.08 -11.48
CA TYR A 577 24.56 -17.85 -10.66
C TYR A 577 24.45 -19.34 -11.02
N ALA A 578 25.46 -19.90 -11.69
CA ALA A 578 25.36 -21.19 -12.39
C ALA A 578 24.99 -22.37 -11.48
N GLU A 579 25.45 -22.37 -10.23
CA GLU A 579 25.20 -23.38 -9.21
C GLU A 579 23.93 -23.09 -8.37
N GLY A 580 23.31 -21.92 -8.54
CA GLY A 580 22.15 -21.47 -7.77
C GLY A 580 20.82 -22.03 -8.29
N GLU A 581 19.74 -21.84 -7.53
CA GLU A 581 18.42 -22.36 -7.91
C GLU A 581 17.94 -21.71 -9.22
N ASN A 582 17.56 -22.56 -10.18
CA ASN A 582 17.23 -22.17 -11.57
C ASN A 582 18.36 -21.40 -12.30
N GLY A 583 19.61 -21.54 -11.88
CA GLY A 583 20.75 -20.80 -12.43
C GLY A 583 20.83 -19.35 -11.95
N SER A 584 20.25 -19.05 -10.77
CA SER A 584 20.22 -17.70 -10.20
C SER A 584 20.52 -17.68 -8.69
N ARG A 585 21.01 -16.55 -8.20
CA ARG A 585 21.04 -16.20 -6.77
C ARG A 585 20.11 -15.01 -6.50
N LEU A 586 19.47 -15.00 -5.34
CA LEU A 586 18.77 -13.81 -4.84
C LEU A 586 19.80 -12.82 -4.30
N VAL A 587 19.69 -11.54 -4.64
CA VAL A 587 20.55 -10.47 -4.13
C VAL A 587 19.74 -9.25 -3.68
N GLN A 588 20.31 -8.45 -2.79
CA GLN A 588 19.83 -7.10 -2.49
C GLN A 588 21.00 -6.16 -2.18
N TYR A 589 20.96 -4.94 -2.72
CA TYR A 589 22.02 -3.95 -2.57
C TYR A 589 21.78 -3.02 -1.39
N PHE A 590 22.85 -2.48 -0.82
CA PHE A 590 22.93 -1.59 0.33
C PHE A 590 24.06 -0.57 0.09
N ASP A 591 24.14 0.53 0.85
CA ASP A 591 25.20 1.53 0.68
C ASP A 591 26.61 0.90 0.63
N LYS A 592 26.89 0.03 1.59
CA LYS A 592 28.18 -0.62 1.79
C LYS A 592 28.28 -2.02 1.17
N SER A 593 27.24 -2.60 0.55
CA SER A 593 27.27 -4.01 0.11
C SER A 593 26.26 -4.43 -0.96
N ARG A 594 26.39 -5.69 -1.39
CA ARG A 594 25.34 -6.57 -1.90
C ARG A 594 25.31 -7.79 -0.99
N MET A 595 24.19 -8.02 -0.31
CA MET A 595 23.91 -9.30 0.34
C MET A 595 23.28 -10.25 -0.68
N GLU A 596 23.52 -11.55 -0.52
CA GLU A 596 23.04 -12.57 -1.47
C GLU A 596 22.71 -13.90 -0.79
N VAL A 597 21.79 -14.66 -1.38
CA VAL A 597 21.44 -16.04 -1.01
C VAL A 597 21.58 -16.89 -2.26
N ASN A 598 22.65 -17.69 -2.32
CA ASN A 598 23.01 -18.51 -3.49
C ASN A 598 22.18 -19.81 -3.57
N HIS A 599 21.79 -20.37 -2.41
CA HIS A 599 21.03 -21.61 -2.30
C HIS A 599 19.91 -21.44 -1.26
N PRO A 600 18.64 -21.23 -1.66
CA PRO A 600 17.54 -20.96 -0.73
C PRO A 600 17.24 -22.08 0.27
N ASP A 601 17.63 -23.32 -0.05
CA ASP A 601 17.45 -24.55 0.72
C ASP A 601 18.61 -24.88 1.68
N ALA A 602 19.70 -24.10 1.64
CA ALA A 602 20.85 -24.31 2.51
C ALA A 602 20.53 -24.14 4.01
N PRO A 603 21.35 -24.73 4.92
CA PRO A 603 21.21 -24.51 6.36
C PRO A 603 21.26 -23.03 6.71
N ARG A 604 20.34 -22.57 7.58
CA ARG A 604 20.25 -21.18 8.05
C ARG A 604 21.27 -20.89 9.15
N ASP A 605 22.55 -21.02 8.83
CA ASP A 605 23.67 -20.55 9.65
C ASP A 605 24.22 -19.19 9.13
N GLN A 606 25.33 -18.73 9.70
CA GLN A 606 25.93 -17.43 9.37
C GLN A 606 26.37 -17.27 7.90
N TRP A 607 26.44 -18.34 7.12
CA TRP A 607 26.82 -18.33 5.70
C TRP A 607 25.61 -18.51 4.77
N TYR A 608 24.38 -18.61 5.29
CA TYR A 608 23.15 -18.65 4.47
C TYR A 608 22.94 -17.37 3.66
N VAL A 609 23.32 -16.22 4.24
CA VAL A 609 23.42 -14.93 3.57
C VAL A 609 24.89 -14.62 3.40
N THR A 610 25.39 -14.55 2.17
CA THR A 610 26.77 -14.13 1.89
C THR A 610 26.84 -12.67 1.46
N ASN A 611 28.06 -12.17 1.33
CA ASN A 611 28.35 -10.83 0.82
C ASN A 611 29.24 -10.97 -0.42
N GLY A 612 28.82 -10.33 -1.51
CA GLY A 612 29.53 -10.38 -2.80
C GLY A 612 30.96 -9.84 -2.71
N ARG A 613 31.87 -10.37 -3.55
CA ARG A 613 33.29 -9.96 -3.61
C ARG A 613 33.46 -8.67 -4.42
N LEU A 614 32.61 -7.68 -4.15
CA LEU A 614 32.36 -6.52 -5.01
C LEU A 614 33.62 -5.73 -5.35
N VAL A 615 34.57 -5.64 -4.42
CA VAL A 615 35.80 -4.87 -4.59
C VAL A 615 36.81 -5.65 -5.42
N ALA A 616 36.97 -6.95 -5.16
CA ALA A 616 37.76 -7.81 -6.06
C ALA A 616 37.17 -7.79 -7.48
N GLU A 617 35.86 -7.98 -7.64
CA GLU A 617 35.14 -7.96 -8.92
C GLU A 617 35.35 -6.62 -9.70
N MET A 618 35.20 -5.46 -9.04
CA MET A 618 35.42 -4.14 -9.64
C MET A 618 36.89 -3.85 -10.00
N ILE A 619 37.85 -4.37 -9.22
CA ILE A 619 39.29 -4.27 -9.52
C ILE A 619 39.63 -5.20 -10.69
N GLU A 620 39.21 -6.47 -10.64
CA GLU A 620 39.46 -7.50 -11.66
C GLU A 620 38.82 -7.16 -13.01
N GLY A 621 37.72 -6.40 -13.02
CA GLY A 621 36.90 -6.22 -14.23
C GLY A 621 36.11 -7.50 -14.53
N LYS A 622 35.56 -8.14 -13.50
CA LYS A 622 34.88 -9.43 -13.62
C LYS A 622 33.66 -9.50 -12.72
N ILE A 623 32.52 -9.82 -13.31
CA ILE A 623 31.28 -10.10 -12.59
C ILE A 623 31.22 -11.59 -12.30
N GLN A 624 31.07 -11.98 -11.03
CA GLN A 624 30.88 -13.38 -10.65
C GLN A 624 29.44 -13.84 -10.96
N VAL A 625 29.33 -14.93 -11.73
CA VAL A 625 28.06 -15.59 -12.14
C VAL A 625 28.06 -17.10 -11.82
N GLY A 626 28.88 -17.52 -10.87
CA GLY A 626 28.93 -18.88 -10.33
C GLY A 626 30.17 -19.07 -9.45
N ASP A 627 30.32 -20.23 -8.83
CA ASP A 627 31.43 -20.55 -7.92
C ASP A 627 32.81 -20.35 -8.57
N GLN A 628 32.91 -20.68 -9.86
CA GLN A 628 34.11 -20.49 -10.69
C GLN A 628 33.80 -19.83 -12.05
N ALA A 629 32.60 -19.25 -12.22
CA ALA A 629 32.13 -18.67 -13.47
C ALA A 629 32.07 -17.13 -13.42
N PHE A 630 32.56 -16.47 -14.47
CA PHE A 630 32.72 -15.02 -14.53
C PHE A 630 32.34 -14.45 -15.90
N ILE A 631 31.87 -13.21 -15.93
CA ILE A 631 31.71 -12.37 -17.12
C ILE A 631 32.73 -11.22 -17.05
N ASP A 632 33.55 -11.06 -18.09
CA ASP A 632 34.50 -9.95 -18.18
C ASP A 632 33.78 -8.61 -18.43
N ARG A 633 34.24 -7.53 -17.77
CA ARG A 633 33.76 -6.15 -17.91
C ARG A 633 34.92 -5.18 -17.71
N GLU A 634 34.80 -3.94 -18.19
CA GLU A 634 35.83 -2.92 -17.90
C GLU A 634 35.94 -2.66 -16.39
N PRO A 635 37.15 -2.67 -15.79
CA PRO A 635 37.37 -2.36 -14.38
C PRO A 635 36.81 -0.99 -13.97
N ALA A 636 36.30 -0.87 -12.75
CA ALA A 636 35.54 0.32 -12.37
C ALA A 636 36.41 1.58 -12.20
N ASP A 637 36.07 2.64 -12.94
CA ASP A 637 36.68 3.97 -12.84
C ASP A 637 35.99 4.89 -11.81
N GLN A 638 35.11 4.34 -10.97
CA GLN A 638 34.58 5.01 -9.78
C GLN A 638 35.71 5.20 -8.75
N ALA A 639 35.78 6.41 -8.15
CA ALA A 639 36.69 6.73 -7.07
C ALA A 639 36.44 5.83 -5.85
N VAL A 640 37.51 5.34 -5.25
CA VAL A 640 37.49 4.33 -4.15
C VAL A 640 37.05 4.93 -2.81
N ALA A 641 37.29 6.23 -2.61
CA ALA A 641 36.94 6.98 -1.41
C ALA A 641 36.55 8.43 -1.78
N GLY A 642 35.78 9.07 -0.90
CA GLY A 642 35.40 10.47 -1.03
C GLY A 642 34.39 10.76 -2.14
N ASP A 643 34.51 11.94 -2.73
CA ASP A 643 33.57 12.50 -3.71
C ASP A 643 33.63 11.72 -5.06
N PRO A 644 32.57 11.78 -5.90
CA PRO A 644 32.52 11.10 -7.19
C PRO A 644 33.71 11.38 -8.10
N ALA A 645 34.04 10.44 -9.01
CA ALA A 645 35.26 10.51 -9.82
C ALA A 645 35.36 11.74 -10.74
N GLU A 646 34.21 12.36 -11.08
CA GLU A 646 34.13 13.61 -11.84
C GLU A 646 34.60 14.83 -11.03
N ASP A 647 34.20 14.93 -9.76
CA ASP A 647 34.66 15.96 -8.82
C ASP A 647 36.05 15.64 -8.25
N ASN A 648 36.47 14.37 -8.30
CA ASN A 648 37.65 13.83 -7.62
C ASN A 648 38.68 13.21 -8.60
N PRO A 649 39.08 13.89 -9.70
CA PRO A 649 39.75 13.27 -10.85
C PRO A 649 41.19 12.80 -10.61
N GLN A 650 41.75 13.02 -9.41
CA GLN A 650 43.09 12.58 -9.01
C GLN A 650 43.07 11.43 -7.98
N ALA A 651 41.91 11.10 -7.42
CA ALA A 651 41.79 10.00 -6.46
C ALA A 651 41.89 8.62 -7.15
N PRO A 652 42.54 7.62 -6.53
CA PRO A 652 42.52 6.25 -7.00
C PRO A 652 41.10 5.69 -7.19
N THR A 653 40.93 4.93 -8.27
CA THR A 653 39.71 4.18 -8.62
C THR A 653 39.96 2.69 -8.44
N TYR A 654 38.94 1.83 -8.57
CA TYR A 654 39.15 0.38 -8.52
C TYR A 654 40.11 -0.09 -9.63
N ARG A 655 40.04 0.52 -10.83
CA ARG A 655 41.04 0.33 -11.89
C ARG A 655 42.47 0.64 -11.42
N SER A 656 42.67 1.66 -10.58
CA SER A 656 43.99 2.04 -10.04
C SER A 656 44.61 0.99 -9.10
N PHE A 657 43.80 0.14 -8.46
CA PHE A 657 44.31 -0.91 -7.55
C PHE A 657 44.84 -2.15 -8.30
N ARG A 658 44.50 -2.35 -9.58
CA ARG A 658 44.90 -3.53 -10.38
C ARG A 658 46.40 -3.92 -10.30
N PRO A 659 47.37 -3.00 -10.48
CA PRO A 659 48.79 -3.36 -10.40
C PRO A 659 49.29 -3.67 -8.98
N VAL A 660 48.49 -3.42 -7.95
CA VAL A 660 48.89 -3.50 -6.53
C VAL A 660 47.98 -4.40 -5.67
N ALA A 661 47.03 -5.10 -6.29
CA ALA A 661 46.02 -5.88 -5.59
C ALA A 661 45.85 -7.31 -6.13
N TYR A 662 45.65 -8.26 -5.21
CA TYR A 662 45.29 -9.64 -5.49
C TYR A 662 43.85 -9.76 -6.04
N PRO A 663 43.57 -10.63 -7.03
CA PRO A 663 44.49 -11.54 -7.73
C PRO A 663 45.16 -10.93 -8.97
N THR A 664 44.81 -9.69 -9.37
CA THR A 664 45.36 -9.04 -10.58
C THR A 664 46.88 -8.86 -10.54
N ASN A 665 47.44 -8.65 -9.35
CA ASN A 665 48.84 -8.86 -9.04
C ASN A 665 48.93 -9.89 -7.88
N PRO A 666 49.36 -11.14 -8.13
CA PRO A 666 49.45 -12.18 -7.11
C PRO A 666 50.79 -12.20 -6.36
N ALA A 667 51.65 -11.18 -6.52
CA ALA A 667 52.92 -11.11 -5.82
C ALA A 667 52.71 -10.63 -4.36
N PRO A 668 53.10 -11.42 -3.33
CA PRO A 668 52.94 -11.01 -1.95
C PRO A 668 53.86 -9.82 -1.61
N ALA A 669 53.37 -8.90 -0.79
CA ALA A 669 54.19 -7.87 -0.18
C ALA A 669 55.12 -8.50 0.88
N PRO A 670 56.25 -7.85 1.23
CA PRO A 670 57.00 -8.23 2.42
C PRO A 670 56.13 -8.10 3.68
N ASP A 671 56.38 -8.93 4.68
CA ASP A 671 55.89 -8.72 6.05
C ASP A 671 56.60 -7.49 6.64
N ARG A 672 55.84 -6.42 6.85
CA ARG A 672 56.31 -5.09 7.32
C ARG A 672 55.77 -4.74 8.70
N ARG A 673 55.41 -5.74 9.52
CA ARG A 673 54.87 -5.51 10.87
C ARG A 673 55.86 -4.72 11.73
N GLY A 674 55.39 -3.60 12.28
CA GLY A 674 56.18 -2.60 13.00
C GLY A 674 56.59 -1.37 12.17
N GLU A 675 56.48 -1.42 10.84
CA GLU A 675 56.74 -0.25 9.98
C GLU A 675 55.53 0.70 9.93
N VAL A 676 55.78 1.95 9.52
CA VAL A 676 54.76 3.00 9.34
C VAL A 676 54.43 3.16 7.86
N VAL A 677 53.14 3.24 7.53
CA VAL A 677 52.67 3.38 6.14
C VAL A 677 52.94 4.79 5.63
N THR A 678 53.86 4.92 4.67
CA THR A 678 54.18 6.15 3.93
C THR A 678 53.92 6.05 2.42
N THR A 679 53.53 4.87 1.92
CA THR A 679 53.32 4.63 0.50
C THR A 679 52.00 5.27 0.02
N VAL A 680 52.06 6.02 -1.07
CA VAL A 680 50.95 6.66 -1.78
C VAL A 680 50.62 5.89 -3.06
N LEU A 681 49.33 5.71 -3.36
CA LEU A 681 48.82 5.19 -4.63
C LEU A 681 48.27 6.35 -5.49
N THR A 682 48.61 6.37 -6.78
CA THR A 682 48.17 7.41 -7.74
C THR A 682 46.98 6.97 -8.60
N ARG A 683 46.32 7.92 -9.28
CA ARG A 683 45.17 7.66 -10.20
C ARG A 683 45.48 6.63 -11.29
N ASP A 684 46.71 6.56 -11.76
CA ASP A 684 47.19 5.62 -12.77
C ASP A 684 47.73 4.29 -12.19
N GLY A 685 47.67 4.10 -10.86
CA GLY A 685 48.04 2.86 -10.19
C GLY A 685 49.54 2.70 -9.88
N GLN A 686 50.33 3.78 -9.94
CA GLN A 686 51.71 3.76 -9.48
C GLN A 686 51.80 3.95 -7.97
N THR A 687 52.87 3.41 -7.36
CA THR A 687 53.18 3.61 -5.95
C THR A 687 54.40 4.51 -5.80
N ARG A 688 54.37 5.41 -4.82
CA ARG A 688 55.50 6.26 -4.43
C ARG A 688 55.56 6.38 -2.92
N GLU A 689 56.76 6.54 -2.36
CA GLU A 689 56.89 6.89 -0.94
C GLU A 689 56.67 8.39 -0.71
N ASP A 690 56.04 8.73 0.43
CA ASP A 690 55.90 10.10 0.91
C ASP A 690 56.21 10.18 2.42
N PRO A 691 57.48 10.46 2.79
CA PRO A 691 57.91 10.47 4.19
C PRO A 691 57.17 11.46 5.10
N ALA A 692 56.47 12.46 4.55
CA ALA A 692 55.67 13.39 5.35
C ALA A 692 54.50 12.69 6.07
N LEU A 693 53.96 11.62 5.46
CA LEU A 693 52.81 10.87 5.97
C LEU A 693 53.14 10.02 7.21
N ALA A 694 54.43 9.83 7.52
CA ALA A 694 54.88 9.20 8.77
C ALA A 694 54.42 10.00 10.02
N SER A 695 54.11 11.29 9.85
CA SER A 695 53.52 12.13 10.91
C SER A 695 52.18 11.60 11.44
N TYR A 696 51.41 10.86 10.63
CA TYR A 696 50.14 10.22 11.03
C TYR A 696 50.34 8.90 11.81
N GLN A 697 51.57 8.38 11.91
CA GLN A 697 51.95 7.23 12.76
C GLN A 697 51.11 5.95 12.54
N VAL A 698 50.68 5.70 11.29
CA VAL A 698 49.91 4.50 10.94
C VAL A 698 50.83 3.28 10.87
N THR A 699 50.95 2.54 11.97
CA THR A 699 51.79 1.33 12.07
C THR A 699 51.06 0.06 11.60
N LEU A 700 51.78 -0.81 10.88
CA LEU A 700 51.35 -2.15 10.49
C LEU A 700 51.50 -3.15 11.65
N THR A 701 50.46 -3.93 11.96
CA THR A 701 50.49 -4.89 13.09
C THR A 701 50.23 -6.33 12.69
N ASN A 702 49.55 -6.54 11.57
CA ASN A 702 49.13 -7.85 11.10
C ASN A 702 49.59 -8.06 9.65
N TYR A 703 49.78 -9.31 9.26
CA TYR A 703 50.09 -9.74 7.91
C TYR A 703 49.24 -10.98 7.60
N ASN A 704 48.74 -11.10 6.37
CA ASN A 704 47.92 -12.21 5.93
C ASN A 704 48.72 -13.13 5.01
N ASP A 705 49.01 -14.35 5.45
CA ASP A 705 49.82 -15.32 4.70
C ASP A 705 49.11 -15.93 3.48
N GLN A 706 47.80 -15.71 3.29
CA GLN A 706 47.02 -16.28 2.17
C GLN A 706 47.04 -15.37 0.94
N THR A 707 46.94 -14.05 1.13
CA THR A 707 47.00 -13.05 0.06
C THR A 707 48.33 -12.29 -0.01
N GLY A 708 49.10 -12.29 1.09
CA GLY A 708 50.41 -11.63 1.18
C GLY A 708 50.34 -10.13 1.46
N HIS A 709 49.43 -9.69 2.34
CA HIS A 709 49.20 -8.26 2.62
C HIS A 709 49.20 -7.90 4.11
N ASN A 710 49.76 -6.74 4.43
CA ASN A 710 49.82 -6.15 5.76
C ASN A 710 48.53 -5.39 6.12
N ILE A 711 48.17 -5.32 7.40
CA ILE A 711 47.01 -4.54 7.89
C ILE A 711 47.46 -3.57 9.01
N PRO A 712 47.09 -2.28 8.95
CA PRO A 712 47.31 -1.29 10.01
C PRO A 712 46.61 -1.60 11.34
N ALA A 713 47.24 -1.16 12.44
CA ALA A 713 46.68 -1.20 13.80
C ALA A 713 45.27 -0.59 13.92
N LEU A 714 44.98 0.46 13.13
CA LEU A 714 43.71 1.18 13.18
C LEU A 714 42.55 0.41 12.53
N PHE A 715 42.81 -0.44 11.53
CA PHE A 715 41.78 -1.31 10.96
C PHE A 715 41.59 -2.55 11.83
N THR A 716 42.65 -3.15 12.37
CA THR A 716 42.50 -4.27 13.31
C THR A 716 41.83 -3.86 14.63
N SER A 717 42.00 -2.61 15.07
CA SER A 717 41.22 -2.03 16.17
C SER A 717 39.74 -1.85 15.82
N PHE A 718 39.43 -1.42 14.59
CA PHE A 718 38.06 -1.31 14.08
C PHE A 718 37.37 -2.69 13.99
N PHE A 719 38.10 -3.76 13.63
CA PHE A 719 37.56 -5.13 13.63
C PHE A 719 37.15 -5.61 15.03
N ALA A 720 37.82 -5.11 16.07
CA ALA A 720 37.58 -5.50 17.46
C ALA A 720 36.45 -4.69 18.15
N GLN A 721 35.83 -3.73 17.44
CA GLN A 721 34.88 -2.80 18.04
C GLN A 721 33.71 -3.52 18.72
N GLN A 722 33.46 -3.14 19.98
CA GLN A 722 32.27 -3.49 20.74
C GLN A 722 31.26 -2.35 20.69
N GLY A 723 29.98 -2.66 20.82
CA GLY A 723 28.89 -1.70 20.95
C GLY A 723 27.53 -2.37 20.96
N VAL A 724 26.47 -1.57 21.04
CA VAL A 724 25.09 -2.08 20.99
C VAL A 724 24.81 -2.75 19.63
N VAL A 725 24.35 -4.00 19.72
CA VAL A 725 23.83 -4.84 18.62
C VAL A 725 22.43 -5.36 18.98
N PHE A 726 21.69 -5.82 17.99
CA PHE A 726 20.38 -6.47 18.15
C PHE A 726 20.51 -7.97 17.88
N GLU A 727 20.29 -8.82 18.88
CA GLU A 727 20.35 -10.27 18.72
C GLU A 727 19.19 -10.94 19.46
N ARG A 728 18.59 -11.97 18.85
CA ARG A 728 17.52 -12.80 19.45
C ARG A 728 16.34 -11.99 20.02
N GLY A 729 16.04 -10.85 19.40
CA GLY A 729 14.93 -9.96 19.81
C GLY A 729 15.28 -8.93 20.90
N VAL A 730 16.53 -8.83 21.34
CA VAL A 730 16.96 -7.87 22.37
C VAL A 730 18.17 -7.04 21.93
N PHE A 731 18.27 -5.82 22.45
CA PHE A 731 19.47 -4.99 22.32
C PHE A 731 20.47 -5.33 23.44
N GLY A 732 21.76 -5.41 23.11
CA GLY A 732 22.83 -5.68 24.08
C GLY A 732 24.21 -5.31 23.55
N GLU A 733 25.19 -5.23 24.44
CA GLU A 733 26.60 -5.02 24.08
C GLU A 733 27.22 -6.28 23.47
N GLY A 734 27.94 -6.13 22.37
CA GLY A 734 28.67 -7.22 21.72
C GLY A 734 29.59 -6.74 20.60
N ALA A 735 30.22 -7.69 19.89
CA ALA A 735 31.07 -7.37 18.75
C ALA A 735 30.23 -6.79 17.61
N VAL A 736 30.60 -5.61 17.11
CA VAL A 736 29.89 -4.91 16.03
C VAL A 736 29.98 -5.70 14.72
N MET A 737 31.17 -6.22 14.39
CA MET A 737 31.47 -6.81 13.09
C MET A 737 32.22 -8.15 13.24
N ASP A 738 31.80 -9.19 12.50
CA ASP A 738 32.72 -10.25 12.05
C ASP A 738 33.43 -9.73 10.80
N TRP A 739 34.72 -9.43 10.93
CA TRP A 739 35.49 -8.80 9.85
C TRP A 739 35.71 -9.74 8.65
N MET A 740 35.74 -11.06 8.86
CA MET A 740 35.91 -12.03 7.77
C MET A 740 34.62 -12.13 6.95
N PHE A 741 33.47 -12.13 7.64
CA PHE A 741 32.15 -12.08 7.01
C PHE A 741 31.94 -10.78 6.19
N VAL A 742 32.22 -9.62 6.80
CA VAL A 742 31.92 -8.30 6.19
C VAL A 742 32.97 -7.87 5.16
N LEU A 743 34.28 -8.01 5.46
CA LEU A 743 35.37 -7.51 4.61
C LEU A 743 35.93 -8.57 3.66
N GLY A 744 36.04 -9.82 4.13
CA GLY A 744 36.89 -10.84 3.51
C GLY A 744 38.39 -10.60 3.75
N LEU A 745 39.23 -11.26 2.97
CA LEU A 745 40.69 -11.14 3.08
C LEU A 745 41.17 -9.75 2.60
N PRO A 746 42.27 -9.20 3.15
CA PRO A 746 42.94 -8.04 2.56
C PRO A 746 43.49 -8.43 1.18
N ILE A 747 43.24 -7.62 0.16
CA ILE A 747 43.71 -7.85 -1.21
C ILE A 747 44.64 -6.74 -1.72
N SER A 748 45.00 -5.76 -0.89
CA SER A 748 46.08 -4.81 -1.17
C SER A 748 46.85 -4.48 0.10
N GLU A 749 48.04 -3.90 -0.05
CA GLU A 749 48.62 -3.09 1.01
C GLU A 749 47.73 -1.86 1.30
N PRO A 750 47.83 -1.26 2.50
CA PRO A 750 47.25 0.05 2.76
C PRO A 750 48.06 1.14 2.04
N TYR A 751 47.37 2.03 1.33
CA TYR A 751 47.98 3.13 0.57
C TYR A 751 47.32 4.47 0.89
N TRP A 752 48.11 5.53 1.00
CA TRP A 752 47.59 6.89 1.08
C TRP A 752 47.20 7.44 -0.30
N ALA A 753 46.28 8.39 -0.33
CA ALA A 753 46.03 9.26 -1.47
C ALA A 753 45.53 10.64 -1.01
N ARG A 754 45.65 11.62 -1.92
CA ARG A 754 44.90 12.89 -1.82
C ARG A 754 43.52 12.66 -2.44
N VAL A 755 42.48 12.92 -1.65
CA VAL A 755 41.09 12.59 -1.98
C VAL A 755 40.21 13.76 -1.55
N ARG A 756 39.29 14.20 -2.41
CA ARG A 756 38.27 15.18 -2.03
C ARG A 756 37.13 14.50 -1.27
N VAL A 757 36.70 15.12 -0.17
CA VAL A 757 35.60 14.66 0.68
C VAL A 757 34.78 15.88 1.08
N GLY A 758 33.56 16.01 0.55
CA GLY A 758 32.73 17.21 0.69
C GLY A 758 33.35 18.43 -0.01
N GLY A 759 34.06 18.22 -1.12
CA GLY A 759 34.82 19.24 -1.84
C GLY A 759 36.15 19.64 -1.21
N ILE A 760 36.48 19.14 -0.01
CA ILE A 760 37.73 19.44 0.72
C ILE A 760 38.75 18.32 0.48
N GLU A 761 39.95 18.68 0.02
CA GLU A 761 41.03 17.72 -0.23
C GLU A 761 41.74 17.31 1.06
N LYS A 762 41.70 16.02 1.39
CA LYS A 762 42.28 15.41 2.60
C LYS A 762 43.33 14.35 2.25
N ASP A 763 44.19 14.01 3.21
CA ASP A 763 44.95 12.75 3.16
C ASP A 763 44.02 11.61 3.62
N VAL A 764 43.82 10.61 2.77
CA VAL A 764 43.00 9.43 3.09
C VAL A 764 43.85 8.17 2.85
N LEU A 765 44.00 7.36 3.89
CA LEU A 765 44.53 6.02 3.78
C LEU A 765 43.42 5.08 3.31
N MET A 766 43.69 4.21 2.35
CA MET A 766 42.74 3.25 1.79
C MET A 766 43.36 1.86 1.77
N GLN A 767 42.57 0.83 2.08
CA GLN A 767 42.96 -0.56 1.86
C GLN A 767 41.80 -1.35 1.25
N ALA A 768 42.11 -2.18 0.24
CA ALA A 768 41.16 -3.08 -0.37
C ALA A 768 41.12 -4.42 0.35
N PHE A 769 39.90 -4.88 0.63
CA PHE A 769 39.55 -6.24 1.04
C PHE A 769 38.59 -6.80 -0.02
N GLU A 770 38.43 -8.12 -0.11
CA GLU A 770 37.62 -8.77 -1.17
C GLU A 770 36.22 -8.14 -1.37
N ARG A 771 35.55 -7.79 -0.27
CA ARG A 771 34.16 -7.32 -0.22
C ARG A 771 34.01 -5.83 0.08
N ARG A 772 35.08 -5.15 0.55
CA ARG A 772 35.03 -3.78 1.10
C ARG A 772 36.30 -2.99 0.84
N ILE A 773 36.14 -1.68 0.74
CA ILE A 773 37.21 -0.70 0.94
C ILE A 773 37.10 -0.20 2.37
N LEU A 774 38.22 -0.20 3.11
CA LEU A 774 38.34 0.59 4.34
C LEU A 774 39.15 1.86 4.08
N THR A 775 38.70 2.94 4.70
CA THR A 775 39.32 4.26 4.63
C THR A 775 39.68 4.76 6.03
N TYR A 776 40.82 5.43 6.17
CA TYR A 776 41.17 6.19 7.38
C TYR A 776 41.51 7.65 7.03
N THR A 777 40.82 8.58 7.70
CA THR A 777 40.93 10.03 7.47
C THR A 777 41.31 10.72 8.79
N PRO A 778 42.56 11.18 8.97
CA PRO A 778 43.03 11.77 10.24
C PRO A 778 42.22 13.00 10.70
N ASP A 779 41.74 13.79 9.74
CA ASP A 779 41.03 15.06 9.96
C ASP A 779 39.57 14.90 10.41
N ASN A 780 39.02 13.68 10.36
CA ASN A 780 37.67 13.42 10.87
C ASN A 780 37.67 13.34 12.41
N ASP A 781 36.50 13.58 13.03
CA ASP A 781 36.31 13.34 14.46
C ASP A 781 36.52 11.85 14.81
N PRO A 782 37.04 11.49 16.01
CA PRO A 782 37.50 10.14 16.32
C PRO A 782 36.56 8.97 15.97
N PRO A 783 35.23 9.03 16.18
CA PRO A 783 34.31 7.95 15.79
C PRO A 783 34.19 7.73 14.27
N TRP A 784 34.49 8.77 13.48
CA TRP A 784 34.34 8.85 12.03
C TRP A 784 35.68 8.81 11.29
N ARG A 785 36.76 8.43 11.98
CA ARG A 785 38.11 8.33 11.39
C ARG A 785 38.29 7.09 10.54
N VAL A 786 37.64 5.98 10.87
CA VAL A 786 37.68 4.73 10.10
C VAL A 786 36.28 4.46 9.55
N GLU A 787 36.17 4.31 8.24
CA GLU A 787 34.90 4.12 7.54
C GLU A 787 35.04 3.10 6.41
N MET A 788 33.90 2.58 5.93
CA MET A 788 33.82 1.79 4.70
C MET A 788 33.35 2.67 3.54
N GLY A 789 33.95 2.50 2.36
CA GLY A 789 33.44 3.11 1.13
C GLY A 789 32.03 2.60 0.76
N ASN A 790 31.29 3.38 -0.04
CA ASN A 790 29.95 3.01 -0.52
C ASN A 790 30.00 1.96 -1.65
N VAL A 791 30.69 0.84 -1.40
CA VAL A 791 31.05 -0.14 -2.45
C VAL A 791 29.83 -0.85 -3.05
N GLY A 792 28.69 -0.86 -2.36
CA GLY A 792 27.42 -1.38 -2.89
C GLY A 792 26.80 -0.41 -3.90
N GLN A 793 26.75 0.89 -3.60
CA GLN A 793 26.37 1.93 -4.58
C GLN A 793 27.32 1.90 -5.80
N HIS A 794 28.63 1.76 -5.55
CA HIS A 794 29.65 1.77 -6.59
C HIS A 794 29.52 0.55 -7.53
N TYR A 795 29.36 -0.66 -6.99
CA TYR A 795 29.17 -1.85 -7.79
C TYR A 795 27.82 -1.83 -8.53
N LEU A 796 26.76 -1.30 -7.90
CA LEU A 796 25.46 -1.18 -8.55
C LEU A 796 25.54 -0.32 -9.82
N ARG A 797 26.11 0.89 -9.73
CA ARG A 797 26.38 1.78 -10.89
C ARG A 797 27.47 1.27 -11.83
N TRP A 798 28.26 0.28 -11.43
CA TRP A 798 29.29 -0.32 -12.29
C TRP A 798 28.76 -1.51 -13.09
N ARG A 799 27.87 -2.30 -12.51
CA ARG A 799 27.36 -3.56 -13.08
C ARG A 799 26.23 -3.35 -14.09
N TYR A 800 25.29 -2.49 -13.74
CA TYR A 800 24.20 -2.07 -14.60
C TYR A 800 24.71 -0.82 -15.32
#